data_AF-A0A7S0PQY5-F1
#
_entry.id   AF-A0A7S0PQY5-F1
#
_cell.length_a   1.000
_cell.length_b   1.000
_cell.length_c   1.000
_cell.angle_alpha   90.00
_cell.angle_beta   90.00
_cell.angle_gamma   90.00
#
_symmetry.space_group_name_H-M   'P 1'
#
loop_
_entity.id
_entity.type
_entity.pdbx_description
1 polymer ?
#
loop_
_entity_poly.entity_id
_entity_poly.type
_entity_poly.pdbx_seq_one_letter_code
_entity_poly.pdbx_strand_id
1 'polypeptide(L)'
;MGYTSVDELVGRSDLLIPDAEVLGSRDKLHGIDLSKILTPSASIRPGAAVRNVTVQDHSLELALDKTLIEAAKPAIERGEKVTYAGAVSNVNRTVGCMLSHEVTKKYAADGLPDGTIDIKLEGSAGQSLGAFMCKGITIEVTGDANDYVGKGLSGGHIVVKPPASATFNAHESIVIGNVALYGATAGKAFFRGVAAERFCVRNSGARAVVEGVGDHGCEYMTGGYAVILGPTGRNFAAGMSGGIAYVYDPHGAFPNNCNRGEVDLYEIEDAEDSEIVLGLIGEHQARTGSTVAAEILADWSKAKSKFVKVYPRDYKKVMEAKKAKEANEREEAELKAQKIDDAFAKLKSMSSVADKELSSNIVVSRPTQLDSPSKVRGFVEYEREALGYRDATERLKDWKEVHRHDPADAIKPLLSTQSARCMDCGTPFCHQTNTGCPLGNKIPEWNELVHQGRWRDALDRLHETNNFPEFTGRVCPAPCEGSCTLGIIENPVTIKSIECTIVDRGFDEGWIVPKPPVKRTGKKVAVIGSGPAGLAAADQLNKAGHLVTVYERADRAGGLMMYGVPNMKADKMEIVQRRVDLLAAEGIVFVTNAHIGAEGHPSIHDIRDESDAVVLACGATKPRDLPVEGRDLEGVHFAMEFLHANTKSLLDSNLSDGNYIDAEGKSVVVIGGGDTGTDCIGTSLRHGCKSVVNFELMTKPPDGRAPGNEWPQWPRIFRVDYGHEEATVRDGKDPRTYEVLTKEFIPKADGSGKIAGVKTVGVRWVKDEATGRMNFEEVEGSEKVWEADLVLLAMGFLGPEQTLVEKLGLDVDQRSNFKAEFGEFETSVPGVFAAGDCRRGQSLVVWAISEGRGAAAKVDAYLMGDDASLGALDASEAA
;
A
#
# COMPACT_ATOMS: atom_id res chain seq x y z
N MET A 1 -31.04 14.84 16.24
CA MET A 1 -30.56 16.10 16.88
C MET A 1 -31.16 17.38 16.30
N GLY A 2 -31.86 17.36 15.15
CA GLY A 2 -32.62 18.53 14.66
C GLY A 2 -31.79 19.64 14.00
N TYR A 3 -30.52 19.38 13.67
CA TYR A 3 -29.63 20.31 12.96
C TYR A 3 -29.65 20.03 11.46
N THR A 4 -29.49 21.08 10.66
CA THR A 4 -29.61 21.03 9.19
C THR A 4 -28.27 20.99 8.47
N SER A 5 -27.16 21.16 9.20
CA SER A 5 -25.80 21.05 8.64
C SER A 5 -24.77 20.60 9.68
N VAL A 6 -23.64 20.08 9.21
CA VAL A 6 -22.49 19.73 10.07
C VAL A 6 -21.91 20.97 10.75
N ASP A 7 -21.96 22.13 10.10
CA ASP A 7 -21.49 23.40 10.65
C ASP A 7 -22.25 23.86 11.91
N GLU A 8 -23.49 23.38 12.10
CA GLU A 8 -24.28 23.59 13.33
C GLU A 8 -23.87 22.67 14.48
N LEU A 9 -23.15 21.57 14.18
CA LEU A 9 -22.67 20.59 15.16
C LEU A 9 -21.25 20.90 15.66
N VAL A 10 -20.44 21.64 14.89
CA VAL A 10 -19.06 21.97 15.26
C VAL A 10 -19.01 22.75 16.59
N GLY A 11 -18.32 22.18 17.59
CA GLY A 11 -18.11 22.79 18.90
C GLY A 11 -19.24 22.64 19.92
N ARG A 12 -20.27 21.83 19.61
CA ARG A 12 -21.43 21.58 20.48
C ARG A 12 -21.15 20.51 21.53
N SER A 13 -20.29 20.84 22.50
CA SER A 13 -19.98 19.93 23.62
C SER A 13 -21.21 19.61 24.50
N ASP A 14 -22.25 20.44 24.46
CA ASP A 14 -23.55 20.20 25.11
C ASP A 14 -24.33 19.02 24.52
N LEU A 15 -23.96 18.55 23.32
CA LEU A 15 -24.55 17.36 22.70
C LEU A 15 -23.78 16.08 23.05
N LEU A 16 -22.70 16.18 23.83
CA LEU A 16 -21.87 15.05 24.23
C LEU A 16 -22.17 14.69 25.69
N ILE A 17 -22.28 13.39 25.96
CA ILE A 17 -22.40 12.84 27.30
C ILE A 17 -21.34 11.76 27.53
N PRO A 18 -20.80 11.62 28.75
CA PRO A 18 -19.92 10.50 29.08
C PRO A 18 -20.68 9.18 28.96
N ASP A 19 -20.03 8.17 28.38
CA ASP A 19 -20.55 6.81 28.39
C ASP A 19 -20.36 6.20 29.79
N ALA A 20 -21.49 6.03 30.49
CA ALA A 20 -21.51 5.52 31.86
C ALA A 20 -21.10 4.05 31.95
N GLU A 21 -21.34 3.25 30.91
CA GLU A 21 -20.95 1.84 30.90
C GLU A 21 -19.43 1.71 30.75
N VAL A 22 -18.83 2.50 29.87
CA VAL A 22 -17.37 2.52 29.68
C VAL A 22 -16.67 3.01 30.96
N LEU A 23 -17.15 4.10 31.55
CA LEU A 23 -16.59 4.60 32.82
C LEU A 23 -16.77 3.62 33.98
N GLY A 24 -17.86 2.84 33.97
CA GLY A 24 -18.12 1.78 34.96
C GLY A 24 -17.40 0.45 34.72
N SER A 25 -16.85 0.24 33.51
CA SER A 25 -16.28 -1.06 33.11
C SER A 25 -14.91 -1.40 33.73
N ARG A 26 -14.18 -0.40 34.27
CA ARG A 26 -12.82 -0.57 34.79
C ARG A 26 -12.56 0.32 36.00
N ASP A 27 -11.98 -0.26 37.06
CA ASP A 27 -11.65 0.45 38.31
C ASP A 27 -10.76 1.69 38.10
N LYS A 28 -9.89 1.68 37.08
CA LYS A 28 -9.02 2.81 36.75
C LYS A 28 -9.75 4.03 36.17
N LEU A 29 -10.99 3.87 35.71
CA LEU A 29 -11.78 4.91 35.07
C LEU A 29 -12.79 5.57 36.02
N HIS A 30 -13.04 4.97 37.18
CA HIS A 30 -14.08 5.37 38.14
C HIS A 30 -13.88 6.78 38.74
N GLY A 31 -12.68 7.37 38.60
CA GLY A 31 -12.37 8.73 39.06
C GLY A 31 -12.32 9.79 37.95
N ILE A 32 -12.63 9.44 36.70
CA ILE A 32 -12.55 10.37 35.57
C ILE A 32 -13.81 11.22 35.53
N ASP A 33 -13.64 12.53 35.78
CA ASP A 33 -14.69 13.54 35.63
C ASP A 33 -14.47 14.36 34.34
N LEU A 34 -15.34 14.12 33.35
CA LEU A 34 -15.31 14.82 32.05
C LEU A 34 -16.12 16.12 32.05
N SER A 35 -16.80 16.49 33.14
CA SER A 35 -17.71 17.64 33.19
C SER A 35 -17.03 18.94 32.72
N LYS A 36 -15.77 19.15 33.10
CA LYS A 36 -14.98 20.34 32.70
C LYS A 36 -14.69 20.41 31.20
N ILE A 37 -14.55 19.27 30.54
CA ILE A 37 -14.29 19.18 29.09
C ILE A 37 -15.59 19.33 28.31
N LEU A 38 -16.69 18.81 28.85
CA LEU A 38 -18.01 18.87 28.21
C LEU A 38 -18.73 20.20 28.44
N THR A 39 -18.25 21.03 29.36
CA THR A 39 -18.83 22.34 29.66
C THR A 39 -18.75 23.25 28.43
N PRO A 40 -19.91 23.69 27.87
CA PRO A 40 -19.92 24.54 26.68
C PRO A 40 -19.17 25.85 26.92
N SER A 41 -18.31 26.26 25.98
CA SER A 41 -17.52 27.49 26.13
C SER A 41 -18.39 28.73 26.34
N ALA A 42 -19.57 28.76 25.71
CA ALA A 42 -20.57 29.82 25.86
C ALA A 42 -21.14 29.93 27.30
N SER A 43 -21.13 28.84 28.08
CA SER A 43 -21.57 28.85 29.48
C SER A 43 -20.54 29.50 30.42
N ILE A 44 -19.26 29.46 30.05
CA ILE A 44 -18.15 30.07 30.80
C ILE A 44 -17.97 31.53 30.35
N ARG A 45 -18.06 31.78 29.04
CA ARG A 45 -17.93 33.11 28.44
C ARG A 45 -19.07 33.33 27.43
N PRO A 46 -20.14 34.04 27.82
CA PRO A 46 -21.25 34.36 26.93
C PRO A 46 -20.74 35.02 25.63
N GLY A 47 -21.18 34.50 24.49
CA GLY A 47 -20.76 34.96 23.16
C GLY A 47 -19.42 34.41 22.66
N ALA A 48 -18.77 33.50 23.39
CA ALA A 48 -17.62 32.78 22.87
C ALA A 48 -18.02 31.94 21.64
N ALA A 49 -17.26 32.08 20.56
CA ALA A 49 -17.45 31.26 19.38
C ALA A 49 -17.08 29.81 19.67
N VAL A 50 -17.98 28.88 19.31
CA VAL A 50 -17.77 27.43 19.42
C VAL A 50 -17.17 26.82 18.15
N ARG A 51 -17.07 27.62 17.08
CA ARG A 51 -16.57 27.22 15.76
C ARG A 51 -15.64 28.29 15.20
N ASN A 52 -14.96 27.98 14.09
CA ASN A 52 -14.11 28.95 13.43
C ASN A 52 -14.97 30.10 12.86
N VAL A 53 -14.89 31.28 13.47
CA VAL A 53 -15.57 32.51 13.02
C VAL A 53 -14.57 33.61 12.63
N THR A 54 -13.29 33.29 12.66
CA THR A 54 -12.22 34.25 12.38
C THR A 54 -11.07 33.51 11.74
N VAL A 55 -10.64 34.00 10.58
CA VAL A 55 -9.43 33.55 9.91
C VAL A 55 -8.25 34.13 10.70
N GLN A 56 -7.28 33.28 11.06
CA GLN A 56 -6.07 33.74 11.71
C GLN A 56 -5.11 34.26 10.64
N ASP A 57 -4.76 35.55 10.74
CA ASP A 57 -3.62 36.09 10.00
C ASP A 57 -2.34 35.73 10.77
N HIS A 58 -1.54 34.85 10.17
CA HIS A 58 -0.26 34.39 10.73
C HIS A 58 0.92 35.29 10.33
N SER A 59 0.66 36.34 9.52
CA SER A 59 1.65 37.27 8.98
C SER A 59 2.86 36.58 8.32
N LEU A 60 2.59 35.51 7.56
CA LEU A 60 3.63 34.67 6.92
C LEU A 60 4.43 35.44 5.86
N GLU A 61 3.88 36.54 5.34
CA GLU A 61 4.56 37.49 4.47
C GLU A 61 5.73 38.20 5.16
N LEU A 62 5.71 38.31 6.50
CA LEU A 62 6.77 38.91 7.31
C LEU A 62 7.81 37.88 7.79
N ALA A 63 7.65 36.60 7.45
CA ALA A 63 8.57 35.55 7.86
C ALA A 63 9.96 35.75 7.22
N LEU A 64 11.02 35.62 8.03
CA LEU A 64 12.41 35.77 7.56
C LEU A 64 12.72 34.83 6.38
N ASP A 65 12.09 33.65 6.34
CA ASP A 65 12.23 32.70 5.24
C ASP A 65 11.86 33.28 3.87
N LYS A 66 10.96 34.28 3.78
CA LYS A 66 10.67 34.94 2.50
C LYS A 66 11.93 35.59 1.93
N THR A 67 12.71 36.25 2.78
CA THR A 67 14.00 36.84 2.43
C THR A 67 15.03 35.76 2.11
N LEU A 68 15.08 34.67 2.89
CA LEU A 68 16.03 33.58 2.68
C LEU A 68 15.76 32.84 1.37
N ILE A 69 14.49 32.59 1.01
CA ILE A 69 14.09 31.99 -0.26
C ILE A 69 14.52 32.87 -1.43
N GLU A 70 14.27 34.18 -1.34
CA GLU A 70 14.67 35.12 -2.39
C GLU A 70 16.20 35.10 -2.59
N ALA A 71 16.96 35.17 -1.50
CA ALA A 71 18.42 35.11 -1.54
C ALA A 71 18.94 33.77 -2.07
N ALA A 72 18.25 32.66 -1.76
CA ALA A 72 18.62 31.30 -2.15
C ALA A 72 18.12 30.88 -3.53
N LYS A 73 17.40 31.73 -4.29
CA LYS A 73 16.94 31.39 -5.65
C LYS A 73 18.02 30.81 -6.56
N PRO A 74 19.26 31.34 -6.62
CA PRO A 74 20.32 30.73 -7.43
C PRO A 74 20.64 29.27 -7.03
N ALA A 75 20.66 28.98 -5.74
CA ALA A 75 20.86 27.63 -5.21
C ALA A 75 19.68 26.72 -5.54
N ILE A 76 18.44 27.19 -5.35
CA ILE A 76 17.22 26.43 -5.63
C ILE A 76 17.06 26.18 -7.13
N GLU A 77 17.39 27.15 -7.98
CA GLU A 77 17.16 27.06 -9.41
C GLU A 77 18.27 26.29 -10.14
N ARG A 78 19.53 26.48 -9.73
CA ARG A 78 20.69 26.02 -10.49
C ARG A 78 21.70 25.22 -9.67
N GLY A 79 21.48 25.02 -8.37
CA GLY A 79 22.41 24.31 -7.49
C GLY A 79 23.69 25.10 -7.20
N GLU A 80 23.68 26.42 -7.38
CA GLU A 80 24.82 27.29 -7.10
C GLU A 80 25.03 27.48 -5.59
N LYS A 81 26.28 27.66 -5.16
CA LYS A 81 26.57 27.97 -3.76
C LYS A 81 26.14 29.40 -3.43
N VAL A 82 25.37 29.55 -2.35
CA VAL A 82 24.84 30.83 -1.86
C VAL A 82 25.19 31.00 -0.38
N THR A 83 25.65 32.20 -0.03
CA THR A 83 25.83 32.62 1.37
C THR A 83 24.91 33.81 1.66
N TYR A 84 24.17 33.74 2.76
CA TYR A 84 23.37 34.84 3.30
C TYR A 84 23.89 35.23 4.68
N ALA A 85 23.93 36.54 4.97
CA ALA A 85 24.22 37.06 6.31
C ALA A 85 23.15 38.07 6.72
N GLY A 86 22.63 37.97 7.95
CA GLY A 86 21.57 38.86 8.43
C GLY A 86 21.33 38.80 9.94
N ALA A 87 20.38 39.59 10.42
CA ALA A 87 19.96 39.58 11.82
C ALA A 87 18.84 38.56 12.05
N VAL A 88 18.77 38.00 13.25
CA VAL A 88 17.65 37.16 13.72
C VAL A 88 17.17 37.63 15.09
N SER A 89 15.87 37.53 15.33
CA SER A 89 15.22 37.89 16.58
C SER A 89 14.22 36.82 17.00
N ASN A 90 13.78 36.88 18.26
CA ASN A 90 12.92 35.86 18.87
C ASN A 90 11.52 35.75 18.22
N VAL A 91 11.11 36.75 17.42
CA VAL A 91 9.89 36.70 16.62
C VAL A 91 10.06 35.90 15.32
N ASN A 92 11.31 35.69 14.85
CA ASN A 92 11.60 34.88 13.68
C ASN A 92 11.54 33.40 14.06
N ARG A 93 10.34 32.84 14.01
CA ARG A 93 10.07 31.41 14.28
C ARG A 93 10.28 30.57 13.02
N THR A 94 10.56 29.28 13.22
CA THR A 94 10.67 28.28 12.15
C THR A 94 11.66 28.63 11.03
N VAL A 95 12.70 29.43 11.34
CA VAL A 95 13.63 29.94 10.34
C VAL A 95 14.31 28.78 9.60
N GLY A 96 14.22 28.79 8.27
CA GLY A 96 14.74 27.76 7.37
C GLY A 96 13.72 26.71 6.95
N CYS A 97 12.52 26.67 7.55
CA CYS A 97 11.50 25.67 7.24
C CYS A 97 10.86 25.87 5.86
N MET A 98 10.46 27.09 5.51
CA MET A 98 9.88 27.37 4.19
C MET A 98 10.95 27.32 3.11
N LEU A 99 12.18 27.74 3.42
CA LEU A 99 13.32 27.55 2.51
C LEU A 99 13.55 26.05 2.21
N SER A 100 13.54 25.22 3.25
CA SER A 100 13.61 23.76 3.11
C SER A 100 12.48 23.21 2.26
N HIS A 101 11.25 23.74 2.40
CA HIS A 101 10.13 23.39 1.52
C HIS A 101 10.43 23.69 0.04
N GLU A 102 10.95 24.88 -0.30
CA GLU A 102 11.25 25.21 -1.70
C GLU A 102 12.37 24.33 -2.29
N VAL A 103 13.38 23.99 -1.48
CA VAL A 103 14.43 23.04 -1.90
C VAL A 103 13.84 21.65 -2.13
N THR A 104 13.11 21.10 -1.15
CA THR A 104 12.54 19.75 -1.25
C THR A 104 11.45 19.63 -2.31
N LYS A 105 10.68 20.70 -2.57
CA LYS A 105 9.71 20.75 -3.67
C LYS A 105 10.34 20.49 -5.03
N LYS A 106 11.60 20.87 -5.20
CA LYS A 106 12.33 20.66 -6.46
C LYS A 106 13.25 19.44 -6.45
N TYR A 107 13.94 19.18 -5.35
CA TYR A 107 14.98 18.15 -5.24
C TYR A 107 14.55 16.92 -4.42
N ALA A 108 13.29 16.87 -3.97
CA ALA A 108 12.75 15.82 -3.13
C ALA A 108 13.66 15.52 -1.91
N ALA A 109 13.82 14.24 -1.56
CA ALA A 109 14.59 13.80 -0.40
C ALA A 109 16.11 13.93 -0.58
N ASP A 110 16.60 13.98 -1.81
CA ASP A 110 18.05 14.11 -2.09
C ASP A 110 18.60 15.48 -1.66
N GLY A 111 17.74 16.50 -1.66
CA GLY A 111 18.08 17.87 -1.30
C GLY A 111 19.17 18.46 -2.18
N LEU A 112 19.95 19.39 -1.63
CA LEU A 112 21.11 19.97 -2.31
C LEU A 112 22.41 19.33 -1.78
N PRO A 113 23.51 19.39 -2.54
CA PRO A 113 24.83 19.03 -2.02
C PRO A 113 25.16 19.80 -0.74
N ASP A 114 25.93 19.19 0.17
CA ASP A 114 26.29 19.83 1.44
C ASP A 114 27.03 21.17 1.23
N GLY A 115 26.62 22.19 1.98
CA GLY A 115 27.19 23.53 1.90
C GLY A 115 26.79 24.31 0.64
N THR A 116 25.66 23.96 0.01
CA THR A 116 25.10 24.73 -1.10
C THR A 116 24.47 26.04 -0.61
N ILE A 117 23.73 26.01 0.50
CA ILE A 117 23.16 27.23 1.11
C ILE A 117 23.75 27.39 2.52
N ASP A 118 24.46 28.49 2.76
CA ASP A 118 25.08 28.85 4.04
C ASP A 118 24.44 30.16 4.57
N ILE A 119 23.80 30.08 5.73
CA ILE A 119 23.03 31.18 6.32
C ILE A 119 23.66 31.54 7.66
N LYS A 120 24.16 32.77 7.78
CA LYS A 120 24.80 33.30 8.98
C LYS A 120 23.90 34.36 9.61
N LEU A 121 23.47 34.10 10.84
CA LEU A 121 22.53 34.96 11.56
C LEU A 121 23.16 35.48 12.84
N GLU A 122 22.91 36.74 13.15
CA GLU A 122 23.33 37.39 14.40
C GLU A 122 22.11 37.76 15.24
N GLY A 123 22.09 37.35 16.51
CA GLY A 123 21.00 37.64 17.46
C GLY A 123 20.37 36.39 18.08
N SER A 124 19.15 36.52 18.60
CA SER A 124 18.45 35.47 19.35
C SER A 124 17.37 34.84 18.46
N ALA A 125 17.54 33.62 17.99
CA ALA A 125 16.58 32.97 17.10
C ALA A 125 15.30 32.55 17.83
N GLY A 126 14.15 32.71 17.17
CA GLY A 126 12.86 32.28 17.69
C GLY A 126 12.69 30.76 17.75
N GLN A 127 11.51 30.33 18.19
CA GLN A 127 11.20 28.90 18.33
C GLN A 127 11.32 28.15 17.00
N SER A 128 11.75 26.88 17.07
CA SER A 128 11.82 25.96 15.94
C SER A 128 12.82 26.35 14.84
N LEU A 129 13.93 27.02 15.18
CA LEU A 129 15.04 27.27 14.26
C LEU A 129 15.46 25.98 13.53
N GLY A 130 15.49 25.98 12.20
CA GLY A 130 15.90 24.83 11.39
C GLY A 130 14.91 23.66 11.42
N ALA A 131 13.63 23.93 11.69
CA ALA A 131 12.61 22.89 11.66
C ALA A 131 12.45 22.27 10.27
N PHE A 132 12.45 20.94 10.20
CA PHE A 132 12.36 20.16 8.96
C PHE A 132 13.41 20.53 7.90
N MET A 133 14.56 21.06 8.33
CA MET A 133 15.57 21.55 7.41
C MET A 133 16.27 20.39 6.68
N CYS A 134 16.20 20.42 5.35
CA CYS A 134 16.69 19.37 4.46
C CYS A 134 18.20 19.48 4.22
N LYS A 135 18.75 18.45 3.58
CA LYS A 135 20.15 18.38 3.16
C LYS A 135 20.53 19.55 2.24
N GLY A 136 21.75 20.06 2.43
CA GLY A 136 22.35 21.14 1.63
C GLY A 136 22.21 22.54 2.22
N ILE A 137 21.41 22.71 3.28
CA ILE A 137 21.24 23.99 4.00
C ILE A 137 22.02 23.95 5.32
N THR A 138 22.81 24.99 5.58
CA THR A 138 23.50 25.23 6.85
C THR A 138 23.02 26.56 7.44
N ILE A 139 22.57 26.55 8.70
CA ILE A 139 22.27 27.77 9.47
C ILE A 139 23.23 27.87 10.64
N GLU A 140 23.97 28.97 10.72
CA GLU A 140 24.82 29.34 11.84
C GLU A 140 24.27 30.58 12.53
N VAL A 141 24.01 30.49 13.83
CA VAL A 141 23.58 31.60 14.68
C VAL A 141 24.71 31.99 15.62
N THR A 142 25.16 33.22 15.50
CA THR A 142 26.00 33.89 16.50
C THR A 142 25.08 34.61 17.50
N GLY A 143 24.82 33.95 18.62
CA GLY A 143 23.82 34.33 19.62
C GLY A 143 23.24 33.10 20.33
N ASP A 144 21.92 33.11 20.52
CA ASP A 144 21.16 32.03 21.16
C ASP A 144 19.95 31.61 20.30
N ALA A 145 19.30 30.50 20.65
CA ALA A 145 18.08 30.06 19.99
C ALA A 145 17.05 29.52 20.99
N ASN A 146 15.78 29.80 20.73
CA ASN A 146 14.68 29.36 21.60
C ASN A 146 14.35 27.86 21.40
N ASP A 147 13.35 27.40 22.12
CA ASP A 147 12.72 26.08 22.07
C ASP A 147 12.61 25.47 20.66
N TYR A 148 12.76 24.14 20.55
CA TYR A 148 12.57 23.37 19.30
C TYR A 148 13.63 23.53 18.20
N VAL A 149 14.83 23.99 18.52
CA VAL A 149 15.95 24.02 17.55
C VAL A 149 16.12 22.65 16.89
N GLY A 150 16.08 22.60 15.55
CA GLY A 150 16.25 21.37 14.77
C GLY A 150 15.10 20.36 14.91
N LYS A 151 13.89 20.80 15.25
CA LYS A 151 12.70 19.93 15.25
C LYS A 151 12.52 19.27 13.89
N GLY A 152 12.52 17.93 13.85
CA GLY A 152 12.40 17.18 12.60
C GLY A 152 13.55 17.42 11.61
N LEU A 153 14.75 17.81 12.07
CA LEU A 153 15.91 18.03 11.21
C LEU A 153 16.11 16.83 10.27
N SER A 154 16.20 17.10 8.96
CA SER A 154 16.10 16.11 7.88
C SER A 154 17.29 16.19 6.92
N GLY A 155 18.49 16.41 7.46
CA GLY A 155 19.74 16.43 6.68
C GLY A 155 20.50 17.75 6.72
N GLY A 156 19.88 18.85 7.14
CA GLY A 156 20.55 20.16 7.25
C GLY A 156 21.55 20.23 8.41
N HIS A 157 22.34 21.32 8.43
CA HIS A 157 23.30 21.61 9.51
C HIS A 157 22.90 22.84 10.33
N ILE A 158 22.90 22.72 11.66
CA ILE A 158 22.63 23.84 12.57
C ILE A 158 23.84 24.10 13.45
N VAL A 159 24.25 25.35 13.58
CA VAL A 159 25.30 25.79 14.51
C VAL A 159 24.75 26.93 15.36
N VAL A 160 24.90 26.87 16.68
CA VAL A 160 24.60 28.00 17.58
C VAL A 160 25.79 28.22 18.49
N LYS A 161 26.30 29.45 18.53
CA LYS A 161 27.43 29.84 19.36
C LYS A 161 27.26 31.26 19.91
N PRO A 162 27.66 31.54 21.15
CA PRO A 162 27.70 32.90 21.67
C PRO A 162 28.62 33.81 20.83
N PRO A 163 28.34 35.12 20.78
CA PRO A 163 29.23 36.07 20.12
C PRO A 163 30.60 36.12 20.81
N ALA A 164 31.65 36.45 20.06
CA ALA A 164 33.01 36.56 20.60
C ALA A 164 33.13 37.62 21.72
N SER A 165 32.20 38.58 21.78
CA SER A 165 32.10 39.60 22.82
C SER A 165 31.38 39.13 24.10
N ALA A 166 30.89 37.89 24.16
CA ALA A 166 30.21 37.36 25.35
C ALA A 166 31.19 37.30 26.54
N THR A 167 30.74 37.80 27.70
CA THR A 167 31.55 37.84 28.93
C THR A 167 31.31 36.64 29.85
N PHE A 168 30.38 35.74 29.50
CA PHE A 168 30.03 34.56 30.28
C PHE A 168 30.70 33.30 29.70
N ASN A 169 30.85 32.28 30.54
CA ASN A 169 31.33 30.97 30.12
C ASN A 169 30.22 30.24 29.32
N ALA A 170 30.48 29.98 28.04
CA ALA A 170 29.50 29.35 27.15
C ALA A 170 29.01 27.99 27.69
N HIS A 171 29.94 27.14 28.16
CA HIS A 171 29.66 25.79 28.67
C HIS A 171 28.90 25.77 30.02
N GLU A 172 28.64 26.93 30.63
CA GLU A 172 27.84 27.07 31.85
C GLU A 172 26.48 27.75 31.56
N SER A 173 26.24 28.15 30.32
CA SER A 173 25.11 29.02 29.95
C SER A 173 24.18 28.35 28.95
N ILE A 174 22.88 28.54 29.12
CA ILE A 174 21.87 28.02 28.19
C ILE A 174 21.96 28.80 26.87
N VAL A 175 22.23 28.10 25.77
CA VAL A 175 22.33 28.69 24.42
C VAL A 175 21.21 28.20 23.48
N ILE A 176 20.56 27.08 23.83
CA ILE A 176 19.37 26.57 23.12
C ILE A 176 18.26 26.13 24.10
N GLY A 177 17.00 26.42 23.75
CA GLY A 177 15.82 26.09 24.56
C GLY A 177 15.31 24.64 24.45
N ASN A 178 14.11 24.39 25.02
CA ASN A 178 13.42 23.09 25.10
C ASN A 178 12.39 22.89 23.98
N VAL A 179 12.32 21.82 23.19
CA VAL A 179 13.09 20.58 23.15
C VAL A 179 13.95 20.61 21.89
N ALA A 180 15.28 20.54 22.02
CA ALA A 180 16.16 20.54 20.86
C ALA A 180 16.22 19.16 20.17
N LEU A 181 16.27 19.18 18.83
CA LEU A 181 16.37 18.00 17.94
C LEU A 181 15.23 17.00 18.09
N TYR A 182 14.03 17.50 18.44
CA TYR A 182 12.86 16.66 18.58
C TYR A 182 12.50 15.95 17.27
N GLY A 183 12.60 14.61 17.24
CA GLY A 183 12.24 13.82 16.07
C GLY A 183 13.17 14.02 14.87
N ALA A 184 14.42 14.46 15.09
CA ALA A 184 15.40 14.63 14.02
C ALA A 184 15.75 13.28 13.35
N THR A 185 15.71 13.20 12.03
CA THR A 185 15.89 11.97 11.26
C THR A 185 17.25 11.89 10.56
N ALA A 186 17.86 13.04 10.26
CA ALA A 186 19.19 13.14 9.65
C ALA A 186 19.77 14.55 9.85
N GLY A 187 21.05 14.74 9.55
CA GLY A 187 21.71 16.06 9.62
C GLY A 187 22.66 16.20 10.80
N LYS A 188 23.21 17.40 10.98
CA LYS A 188 24.22 17.69 12.02
C LYS A 188 23.89 18.94 12.82
N ALA A 189 24.23 18.93 14.11
CA ALA A 189 23.98 20.08 14.98
C ALA A 189 25.13 20.32 15.96
N PHE A 190 25.58 21.57 16.09
CA PHE A 190 26.74 21.94 16.91
C PHE A 190 26.42 23.15 17.78
N PHE A 191 26.38 22.96 19.09
CA PHE A 191 25.90 23.96 20.05
C PHE A 191 26.96 24.27 21.10
N ARG A 192 27.56 25.46 21.02
CA ARG A 192 28.58 25.90 21.99
C ARG A 192 27.91 26.50 23.21
N GLY A 193 27.51 25.63 24.12
CA GLY A 193 26.92 25.94 25.41
C GLY A 193 25.96 24.85 25.87
N VAL A 194 25.13 25.17 26.84
CA VAL A 194 24.20 24.23 27.47
C VAL A 194 22.86 24.24 26.73
N ALA A 195 22.33 23.06 26.38
CA ALA A 195 20.92 22.93 26.07
C ALA A 195 20.12 23.00 27.37
N ALA A 196 18.92 23.58 27.33
CA ALA A 196 18.01 23.58 28.46
C ALA A 196 17.61 22.12 28.88
N GLU A 197 16.48 21.95 29.54
CA GLU A 197 16.05 20.64 30.05
C GLU A 197 16.08 19.48 29.05
N ARG A 198 15.70 19.67 27.77
CA ARG A 198 15.44 18.58 26.83
C ARG A 198 16.26 18.67 25.54
N PHE A 199 17.09 17.66 25.28
CA PHE A 199 18.01 17.60 24.14
C PHE A 199 18.01 16.22 23.47
N CYS A 200 18.03 16.16 22.13
CA CYS A 200 18.01 14.91 21.37
C CYS A 200 16.83 13.97 21.71
N VAL A 201 15.68 14.54 22.05
CA VAL A 201 14.48 13.78 22.34
C VAL A 201 13.93 13.17 21.05
N ARG A 202 13.70 11.86 20.99
CA ARG A 202 13.29 11.14 19.76
C ARG A 202 14.24 11.34 18.58
N ASN A 203 15.52 11.64 18.83
CA ASN A 203 16.50 11.65 17.76
C ASN A 203 16.56 10.26 17.12
N SER A 204 16.43 10.20 15.80
CA SER A 204 16.35 8.98 14.99
C SER A 204 17.51 8.87 13.99
N GLY A 205 18.32 9.91 13.83
CA GLY A 205 19.46 9.86 12.90
C GLY A 205 20.34 11.09 12.80
N ALA A 206 20.05 12.19 13.50
CA ALA A 206 20.93 13.35 13.51
C ALA A 206 22.19 13.10 14.37
N ARG A 207 23.27 13.80 14.01
CA ARG A 207 24.55 13.80 14.75
C ARG A 207 24.73 15.14 15.45
N ALA A 208 24.82 15.15 16.76
CA ALA A 208 24.81 16.39 17.54
C ALA A 208 25.95 16.47 18.55
N VAL A 209 26.48 17.68 18.76
CA VAL A 209 27.47 17.99 19.81
C VAL A 209 26.99 19.21 20.60
N VAL A 210 27.01 19.10 21.93
CA VAL A 210 26.63 20.18 22.86
C VAL A 210 27.53 20.18 24.10
N GLU A 211 27.74 21.33 24.72
CA GLU A 211 28.64 21.48 25.88
C GLU A 211 27.97 21.17 27.23
N GLY A 212 26.66 20.91 27.25
CA GLY A 212 25.93 20.45 28.43
C GLY A 212 24.43 20.29 28.15
N VAL A 213 23.72 19.57 29.01
CA VAL A 213 22.27 19.29 28.89
C VAL A 213 21.62 19.33 30.27
N GLY A 214 20.39 19.83 30.37
CA GLY A 214 19.56 19.75 31.58
C GLY A 214 19.05 18.34 31.91
N ASP A 215 17.90 18.21 32.56
CA ASP A 215 17.47 16.93 33.16
C ASP A 215 17.17 15.80 32.17
N HIS A 216 16.92 16.09 30.89
CA HIS A 216 16.29 15.18 29.94
C HIS A 216 17.03 15.10 28.59
N GLY A 217 18.24 14.55 28.60
CA GLY A 217 18.99 14.24 27.38
C GLY A 217 18.64 12.88 26.78
N CYS A 218 18.55 12.79 25.46
CA CYS A 218 18.37 11.56 24.68
C CYS A 218 17.12 10.73 25.06
N GLU A 219 16.05 11.37 25.56
CA GLU A 219 14.80 10.66 25.85
C GLU A 219 14.18 10.08 24.58
N TYR A 220 13.75 8.82 24.61
CA TYR A 220 13.13 8.14 23.48
C TYR A 220 13.97 8.16 22.18
N MET A 221 15.28 8.33 22.29
CA MET A 221 16.18 8.30 21.14
C MET A 221 16.22 6.89 20.54
N THR A 222 16.08 6.82 19.22
CA THR A 222 15.97 5.57 18.43
C THR A 222 17.10 5.43 17.42
N GLY A 223 17.88 6.49 17.17
CA GLY A 223 18.99 6.48 16.22
C GLY A 223 19.83 7.76 16.27
N GLY A 224 20.91 7.79 15.48
CA GLY A 224 21.84 8.93 15.44
C GLY A 224 22.90 8.91 16.53
N TYR A 225 23.65 10.01 16.64
CA TYR A 225 24.77 10.17 17.57
C TYR A 225 24.64 11.47 18.36
N ALA A 226 24.85 11.41 19.68
CA ALA A 226 24.90 12.60 20.54
C ALA A 226 26.20 12.63 21.34
N VAL A 227 26.97 13.71 21.25
CA VAL A 227 28.18 13.92 22.04
C VAL A 227 27.96 15.07 23.00
N ILE A 228 28.05 14.81 24.30
CA ILE A 228 27.88 15.80 25.37
C ILE A 228 29.24 16.08 26.00
N LEU A 229 29.72 17.32 25.90
CA LEU A 229 31.07 17.70 26.35
C LEU A 229 31.10 18.23 27.79
N GLY A 230 29.97 18.25 28.49
CA GLY A 230 29.88 18.74 29.86
C GLY A 230 28.70 18.17 30.63
N PRO A 231 28.21 18.86 31.68
CA PRO A 231 27.24 18.30 32.62
C PRO A 231 25.93 17.83 31.97
N THR A 232 25.31 16.84 32.60
CA THR A 232 24.01 16.26 32.26
C THR A 232 23.13 16.22 33.51
N GLY A 233 21.80 16.32 33.36
CA GLY A 233 20.86 16.18 34.47
C GLY A 233 20.22 14.79 34.60
N ARG A 234 19.26 14.64 35.52
CA ARG A 234 18.96 13.39 36.25
C ARG A 234 18.29 12.24 35.49
N ASN A 235 17.74 12.48 34.29
CA ASN A 235 16.92 11.53 33.55
C ASN A 235 17.42 11.30 32.13
N PHE A 236 18.74 11.30 31.95
CA PHE A 236 19.37 11.06 30.66
C PHE A 236 19.07 9.64 30.14
N ALA A 237 18.76 9.51 28.85
CA ALA A 237 18.47 8.27 28.12
C ALA A 237 17.19 7.52 28.56
N ALA A 238 16.22 8.21 29.17
CA ALA A 238 14.93 7.59 29.49
C ALA A 238 14.18 7.12 28.23
N GLY A 239 13.89 5.82 28.14
CA GLY A 239 13.24 5.20 26.98
C GLY A 239 14.10 5.18 25.71
N MET A 240 15.42 5.35 25.84
CA MET A 240 16.35 5.28 24.70
C MET A 240 16.48 3.83 24.24
N SER A 241 15.97 3.55 23.03
CA SER A 241 15.93 2.22 22.44
C SER A 241 16.89 2.03 21.26
N GLY A 242 17.49 3.12 20.74
CA GLY A 242 18.49 3.07 19.69
C GLY A 242 19.38 4.32 19.62
N GLY A 243 20.35 4.30 18.71
CA GLY A 243 21.39 5.33 18.63
C GLY A 243 22.47 5.18 19.71
N ILE A 244 23.48 6.07 19.70
CA ILE A 244 24.59 6.04 20.66
C ILE A 244 24.84 7.46 21.18
N ALA A 245 24.96 7.61 22.50
CA ALA A 245 25.40 8.87 23.10
C ALA A 245 26.76 8.69 23.78
N TYR A 246 27.61 9.71 23.71
CA TYR A 246 28.91 9.76 24.36
C TYR A 246 28.95 10.98 25.27
N VAL A 247 29.17 10.76 26.56
CA VAL A 247 29.17 11.82 27.58
C VAL A 247 30.57 11.95 28.15
N TYR A 248 31.14 13.14 28.06
CA TYR A 248 32.40 13.47 28.71
C TYR A 248 32.15 13.65 30.22
N ASP A 249 32.63 12.71 31.03
CA ASP A 249 32.42 12.66 32.48
C ASP A 249 33.75 12.65 33.25
N PRO A 250 34.48 13.78 33.29
CA PRO A 250 35.77 13.87 33.98
C PRO A 250 35.67 13.65 35.50
N HIS A 251 34.47 13.81 36.08
CA HIS A 251 34.22 13.75 37.52
C HIS A 251 33.49 12.49 38.00
N GLY A 252 33.05 11.61 37.08
CA GLY A 252 32.36 10.36 37.43
C GLY A 252 30.92 10.56 37.92
N ALA A 253 30.27 11.67 37.56
CA ALA A 253 28.92 12.01 38.02
C ALA A 253 27.80 11.45 37.14
N PHE A 254 28.09 11.20 35.85
CA PHE A 254 27.09 10.81 34.85
C PHE A 254 26.33 9.52 35.17
N PRO A 255 26.95 8.45 35.72
CA PRO A 255 26.25 7.23 36.11
C PRO A 255 24.97 7.41 36.94
N ASN A 256 24.91 8.44 37.80
CA ASN A 256 23.76 8.74 38.66
C ASN A 256 22.67 9.57 37.96
N ASN A 257 23.02 10.17 36.83
CA ASN A 257 22.15 11.03 36.04
C ASN A 257 21.53 10.29 34.84
N CYS A 258 21.91 9.02 34.64
CA CYS A 258 21.42 8.20 33.55
C CYS A 258 20.31 7.24 34.02
N ASN A 259 19.19 7.27 33.31
CA ASN A 259 18.13 6.29 33.44
C ASN A 259 18.55 4.98 32.76
N ARG A 260 18.88 3.96 33.56
CA ARG A 260 19.40 2.67 33.10
C ARG A 260 18.33 1.63 32.77
N GLY A 261 17.07 2.05 32.57
CA GLY A 261 15.97 1.14 32.25
C GLY A 261 16.29 0.27 31.03
N GLU A 262 16.71 0.91 29.93
CA GLU A 262 16.94 0.26 28.62
C GLU A 262 18.41 0.33 28.15
N VAL A 263 19.25 1.11 28.82
CA VAL A 263 20.64 1.37 28.42
C VAL A 263 21.66 0.86 29.43
N ASP A 264 22.84 0.53 28.91
CA ASP A 264 24.04 0.26 29.70
C ASP A 264 25.13 1.29 29.38
N LEU A 265 26.08 1.42 30.31
CA LEU A 265 27.20 2.35 30.22
C LEU A 265 28.49 1.58 29.95
N TYR A 266 29.30 2.07 29.01
CA TYR A 266 30.53 1.45 28.54
C TYR A 266 31.66 2.48 28.44
N GLU A 267 32.90 2.00 28.44
CA GLU A 267 34.05 2.81 28.01
C GLU A 267 34.13 2.82 26.48
N ILE A 268 34.84 3.80 25.91
CA ILE A 268 35.16 3.79 24.47
C ILE A 268 36.35 2.84 24.25
N GLU A 269 36.05 1.58 23.98
CA GLU A 269 37.08 0.56 23.74
C GLU A 269 37.46 0.48 22.26
N ASP A 270 36.47 0.50 21.36
CA ASP A 270 36.69 0.30 19.93
C ASP A 270 37.20 1.56 19.20
N ALA A 271 37.96 1.33 18.12
CA ALA A 271 38.58 2.40 17.33
C ALA A 271 37.55 3.23 16.54
N GLU A 272 36.45 2.60 16.10
CA GLU A 272 35.40 3.24 15.30
C GLU A 272 34.65 4.31 16.11
N ASP A 273 34.22 3.98 17.32
CA ASP A 273 33.64 4.94 18.26
C ASP A 273 34.62 6.09 18.55
N SER A 274 35.91 5.78 18.74
CA SER A 274 36.93 6.79 18.97
C SER A 274 37.05 7.76 17.79
N GLU A 275 36.99 7.28 16.56
CA GLU A 275 37.02 8.12 15.35
C GLU A 275 35.77 8.97 15.20
N ILE A 276 34.59 8.40 15.48
CA ILE A 276 33.31 9.12 15.44
C ILE A 276 33.31 10.29 16.43
N VAL A 277 33.67 10.03 17.70
CA VAL A 277 33.69 11.07 18.73
C VAL A 277 34.73 12.12 18.41
N LEU A 278 35.96 11.71 18.04
CA LEU A 278 37.03 12.63 17.68
C LEU A 278 36.62 13.52 16.49
N GLY A 279 36.02 12.94 15.46
CA GLY A 279 35.55 13.67 14.27
C GLY A 279 34.43 14.67 14.58
N LEU A 280 33.47 14.29 15.42
CA LEU A 280 32.38 15.18 15.83
C LEU A 280 32.87 16.34 16.70
N ILE A 281 33.81 16.09 17.63
CA ILE A 281 34.43 17.14 18.46
C ILE A 281 35.29 18.06 17.60
N GLY A 282 36.04 17.52 16.64
CA GLY A 282 36.82 18.30 15.66
C GLY A 282 35.92 19.22 14.83
N GLU A 283 34.81 18.70 14.31
CA GLU A 283 33.85 19.52 13.54
C GLU A 283 33.16 20.57 14.44
N HIS A 284 32.84 20.21 15.68
CA HIS A 284 32.30 21.15 16.67
C HIS A 284 33.29 22.31 16.94
N GLN A 285 34.56 22.00 17.17
CA GLN A 285 35.62 23.00 17.39
C GLN A 285 35.80 23.90 16.17
N ALA A 286 35.82 23.33 14.96
CA ALA A 286 35.98 24.07 13.71
C ALA A 286 34.81 25.05 13.45
N ARG A 287 33.57 24.64 13.75
CA ARG A 287 32.36 25.46 13.48
C ARG A 287 32.07 26.48 14.57
N THR A 288 32.36 26.15 15.83
CA THR A 288 31.95 26.97 16.99
C THR A 288 33.07 27.72 17.68
N GLY A 289 34.32 27.30 17.49
CA GLY A 289 35.46 27.78 18.29
C GLY A 289 35.37 27.38 19.76
N SER A 290 34.68 26.27 20.08
CA SER A 290 34.56 25.75 21.45
C SER A 290 35.92 25.53 22.10
N THR A 291 36.09 26.13 23.29
CA THR A 291 37.28 25.94 24.12
C THR A 291 37.29 24.56 24.77
N VAL A 292 36.13 24.05 25.17
CA VAL A 292 35.99 22.70 25.75
C VAL A 292 36.43 21.63 24.75
N ALA A 293 35.98 21.74 23.50
CA ALA A 293 36.40 20.83 22.44
C ALA A 293 37.90 20.96 22.14
N ALA A 294 38.46 22.17 22.13
CA ALA A 294 39.89 22.37 21.94
C ALA A 294 40.73 21.71 23.05
N GLU A 295 40.30 21.82 24.32
CA GLU A 295 40.96 21.17 25.46
C GLU A 295 40.90 19.64 25.38
N ILE A 296 39.73 19.09 25.02
CA ILE A 296 39.56 17.64 24.84
C ILE A 296 40.44 17.11 23.68
N LEU A 297 40.53 17.86 22.58
CA LEU A 297 41.34 17.48 21.41
C LEU A 297 42.85 17.59 21.67
N ALA A 298 43.28 18.51 22.54
CA ALA A 298 44.71 18.71 22.84
C ALA A 298 45.35 17.49 23.52
N ASP A 299 44.59 16.74 24.32
CA ASP A 299 45.04 15.50 24.97
C ASP A 299 43.95 14.41 24.86
N TRP A 300 43.65 14.02 23.62
CA TRP A 300 42.60 13.04 23.32
C TRP A 300 42.82 11.70 24.02
N SER A 301 44.06 11.24 24.15
CA SER A 301 44.35 9.93 24.78
C SER A 301 43.90 9.90 26.24
N LYS A 302 44.12 11.00 26.97
CA LYS A 302 43.63 11.17 28.35
C LYS A 302 42.12 11.41 28.38
N ALA A 303 41.60 12.27 27.50
CA ALA A 303 40.19 12.61 27.47
C ALA A 303 39.29 11.42 27.12
N LYS A 304 39.73 10.54 26.22
CA LYS A 304 39.03 9.31 25.82
C LYS A 304 38.63 8.44 27.01
N SER A 305 39.52 8.30 28.00
CA SER A 305 39.25 7.52 29.24
C SER A 305 38.17 8.12 30.15
N LYS A 306 37.74 9.35 29.86
CA LYS A 306 36.69 10.07 30.60
C LYS A 306 35.37 10.09 29.86
N PHE A 307 35.28 9.51 28.66
CA PHE A 307 34.01 9.37 27.97
C PHE A 307 33.26 8.12 28.43
N VAL A 308 31.98 8.30 28.72
CA VAL A 308 31.02 7.23 28.96
C VAL A 308 30.16 7.07 27.71
N LYS A 309 30.18 5.89 27.12
CA LYS A 309 29.30 5.47 26.03
C LYS A 309 27.99 4.97 26.62
N VAL A 310 26.88 5.60 26.23
CA VAL A 310 25.51 5.16 26.53
C VAL A 310 25.01 4.36 25.35
N TYR A 311 24.69 3.09 25.59
CA TYR A 311 24.32 2.17 24.52
C TYR A 311 23.12 1.32 24.94
N PRO A 312 21.97 1.42 24.25
CA PRO A 312 20.82 0.58 24.54
C PRO A 312 21.15 -0.90 24.39
N ARG A 313 20.73 -1.72 25.37
CA ARG A 313 21.10 -3.14 25.46
C ARG A 313 20.74 -3.91 24.21
N ASP A 314 19.52 -3.72 23.73
CA ASP A 314 19.01 -4.45 22.58
C ASP A 314 19.58 -3.91 21.27
N TYR A 315 19.80 -2.59 21.18
CA TYR A 315 20.52 -2.01 20.04
C TYR A 315 21.97 -2.53 19.95
N LYS A 316 22.66 -2.65 21.09
CA LYS A 316 24.01 -3.24 21.16
C LYS A 316 24.05 -4.67 20.65
N LYS A 317 23.13 -5.53 21.11
CA LYS A 317 23.03 -6.93 20.64
C LYS A 317 22.87 -7.00 19.12
N VAL A 318 22.00 -6.16 18.56
CA VAL A 318 21.75 -6.10 17.11
C VAL A 318 23.01 -5.69 16.35
N MET A 319 23.71 -4.67 16.82
CA MET A 319 24.92 -4.16 16.16
C MET A 319 26.12 -5.11 16.30
N GLU A 320 26.30 -5.78 17.43
CA GLU A 320 27.33 -6.80 17.63
C GLU A 320 27.08 -8.04 16.77
N ALA A 321 25.83 -8.49 16.67
CA ALA A 321 25.45 -9.56 15.75
C ALA A 321 25.75 -9.18 14.29
N LYS A 322 25.52 -7.91 13.92
CA LYS A 322 25.86 -7.38 12.59
C LYS A 322 27.37 -7.37 12.34
N LYS A 323 28.18 -6.84 13.28
CA LYS A 323 29.65 -6.83 13.17
C LYS A 323 30.24 -8.25 13.10
N ALA A 324 29.71 -9.19 13.88
CA ALA A 324 30.14 -10.59 13.84
C ALA A 324 29.81 -11.25 12.48
N LYS A 325 28.64 -10.93 11.90
CA LYS A 325 28.26 -11.39 10.57
C LYS A 325 29.17 -10.80 9.48
N GLU A 326 29.42 -9.49 9.52
CA GLU A 326 30.30 -8.80 8.57
C GLU A 326 31.76 -9.31 8.66
N ALA A 327 32.25 -9.64 9.87
CA ALA A 327 33.57 -10.24 10.06
C ALA A 327 33.67 -11.66 9.47
N ASN A 328 32.67 -12.52 9.70
CA ASN A 328 32.60 -13.85 9.10
C ASN A 328 32.54 -13.79 7.57
N GLU A 329 31.77 -12.85 7.01
CA GLU A 329 31.70 -12.63 5.56
C GLU A 329 33.04 -12.15 4.98
N ARG A 330 33.80 -11.34 5.74
CA ARG A 330 35.15 -10.89 5.34
C ARG A 330 36.19 -12.01 5.39
N GLU A 331 36.13 -12.84 6.42
CA GLU A 331 37.01 -14.00 6.59
C GLU A 331 36.73 -15.07 5.51
N GLU A 332 35.46 -15.31 5.17
CA GLU A 332 35.10 -16.15 4.01
C GLU A 332 35.57 -15.58 2.67
N ALA A 333 35.55 -14.25 2.51
CA ALA A 333 36.06 -13.58 1.31
C ALA A 333 37.59 -13.70 1.18
N GLU A 334 38.34 -13.57 2.28
CA GLU A 334 39.80 -13.78 2.30
C GLU A 334 40.18 -15.24 2.05
N LEU A 335 39.43 -16.20 2.62
CA LEU A 335 39.65 -17.63 2.38
C LEU A 335 39.37 -18.03 0.91
N LYS A 336 38.41 -17.35 0.27
CA LYS A 336 38.13 -17.48 -1.17
C LYS A 336 39.23 -16.86 -2.02
N ALA A 337 39.77 -15.70 -1.64
CA ALA A 337 40.87 -15.05 -2.35
C ALA A 337 42.16 -15.90 -2.36
N GLN A 338 42.53 -16.51 -1.22
CA GLN A 338 43.69 -17.41 -1.14
C GLN A 338 43.54 -18.68 -2.01
N LYS A 339 42.33 -19.26 -2.09
CA LYS A 339 42.05 -20.41 -2.96
C LYS A 339 42.08 -20.05 -4.46
N ILE A 340 41.81 -18.79 -4.81
CA ILE A 340 41.89 -18.29 -6.18
C ILE A 340 43.35 -18.12 -6.62
N ASP A 341 44.24 -17.64 -5.75
CA ASP A 341 45.67 -17.48 -6.07
C ASP A 341 46.39 -18.82 -6.30
N ASP A 342 46.08 -19.86 -5.51
CA ASP A 342 46.60 -21.22 -5.71
C ASP A 342 46.09 -21.88 -7.01
N ALA A 343 44.86 -21.54 -7.43
CA ALA A 343 44.28 -22.00 -8.69
C ALA A 343 44.91 -21.29 -9.92
N PHE A 344 45.24 -20.00 -9.78
CA PHE A 344 45.92 -19.21 -10.82
C PHE A 344 47.35 -19.68 -11.12
N ALA A 345 48.08 -20.20 -10.12
CA ALA A 345 49.41 -20.79 -10.32
C ALA A 345 49.36 -22.10 -11.13
N LYS A 346 48.28 -22.88 -10.98
CA LYS A 346 48.07 -24.16 -11.68
C LYS A 346 47.60 -24.00 -13.12
N LEU A 347 46.91 -22.90 -13.44
CA LEU A 347 46.41 -22.60 -14.80
C LEU A 347 47.49 -22.06 -15.75
N LYS A 348 48.64 -21.60 -15.23
CA LYS A 348 49.74 -21.06 -16.05
C LYS A 348 50.53 -22.12 -16.85
N SER A 349 50.34 -23.41 -16.57
CA SER A 349 51.04 -24.52 -17.23
C SER A 349 50.32 -25.08 -18.46
N MET A 350 49.12 -24.61 -18.79
CA MET A 350 48.31 -25.14 -19.89
C MET A 350 47.69 -24.00 -20.70
N SER A 351 48.53 -23.30 -21.46
CA SER A 351 48.10 -22.31 -22.44
C SER A 351 48.31 -22.88 -23.85
N SER A 352 47.22 -23.10 -24.60
CA SER A 352 47.06 -22.51 -25.95
C SER A 352 45.71 -22.85 -26.61
N VAL A 353 44.96 -21.77 -26.91
CA VAL A 353 43.94 -21.59 -27.98
C VAL A 353 42.55 -22.24 -27.81
N ALA A 354 41.54 -21.44 -27.44
CA ALA A 354 40.43 -21.01 -28.31
C ALA A 354 39.20 -20.51 -27.50
N ASP A 355 38.84 -19.26 -27.78
CA ASP A 355 37.62 -18.46 -27.60
C ASP A 355 36.30 -18.99 -26.97
N LYS A 356 35.64 -18.01 -26.32
CA LYS A 356 34.19 -17.85 -25.98
C LYS A 356 33.61 -18.70 -24.83
N GLU A 357 33.30 -18.04 -23.71
CA GLU A 357 31.92 -17.74 -23.31
C GLU A 357 31.83 -16.91 -22.02
N LEU A 358 30.73 -16.16 -21.94
CA LEU A 358 30.44 -15.06 -21.03
C LEU A 358 30.03 -15.55 -19.62
N SER A 359 30.38 -14.71 -18.65
CA SER A 359 30.10 -14.74 -17.21
C SER A 359 28.68 -15.14 -16.76
N SER A 360 28.59 -16.05 -15.79
CA SER A 360 27.40 -16.27 -14.94
C SER A 360 27.64 -15.74 -13.51
N ASN A 361 26.82 -14.78 -13.09
CA ASN A 361 26.75 -14.20 -11.74
C ASN A 361 26.18 -15.21 -10.72
N ILE A 362 26.79 -15.31 -9.53
CA ILE A 362 26.22 -16.03 -8.38
C ILE A 362 25.52 -15.00 -7.48
N VAL A 363 24.19 -15.11 -7.39
CA VAL A 363 23.33 -14.35 -6.46
C VAL A 363 23.22 -15.13 -5.15
N VAL A 364 23.53 -14.51 -4.00
CA VAL A 364 23.27 -15.10 -2.68
C VAL A 364 21.81 -14.82 -2.32
N SER A 365 20.96 -15.85 -2.29
CA SER A 365 19.52 -15.72 -2.05
C SER A 365 19.19 -15.67 -0.55
N ARG A 366 18.44 -14.66 -0.10
CA ARG A 366 17.81 -14.62 1.23
C ARG A 366 16.80 -15.79 1.37
N PRO A 367 16.60 -16.37 2.57
CA PRO A 367 15.63 -17.44 2.75
C PRO A 367 14.21 -16.94 2.50
N THR A 368 13.38 -17.78 1.90
CA THR A 368 11.97 -17.49 1.61
C THR A 368 11.00 -18.15 2.60
N GLN A 369 11.46 -19.19 3.31
CA GLN A 369 10.69 -19.99 4.25
C GLN A 369 11.56 -20.40 5.44
N LEU A 370 11.03 -20.26 6.65
CA LEU A 370 11.64 -20.66 7.92
C LEU A 370 10.56 -21.19 8.85
N ASP A 371 10.88 -22.19 9.67
CA ASP A 371 9.93 -22.77 10.63
C ASP A 371 9.54 -21.78 11.74
N SER A 372 10.42 -20.83 12.05
CA SER A 372 10.22 -19.82 13.10
C SER A 372 10.89 -18.51 12.69
N PRO A 373 10.30 -17.79 11.71
CA PRO A 373 10.83 -16.52 11.22
C PRO A 373 10.68 -15.42 12.28
N SER A 374 11.60 -14.47 12.31
CA SER A 374 11.48 -13.26 13.12
C SER A 374 10.63 -12.22 12.39
N LYS A 375 9.64 -11.66 13.07
CA LYS A 375 8.91 -10.48 12.55
C LYS A 375 9.82 -9.26 12.41
N VAL A 376 10.71 -9.07 13.38
CA VAL A 376 11.57 -7.89 13.48
C VAL A 376 12.52 -7.90 12.28
N ARG A 377 12.35 -6.91 11.40
CA ARG A 377 13.08 -6.77 10.13
C ARG A 377 12.85 -7.90 9.10
N GLY A 378 11.76 -8.65 9.19
CA GLY A 378 11.48 -9.76 8.26
C GLY A 378 11.47 -9.37 6.77
N PHE A 379 11.07 -8.13 6.44
CA PHE A 379 11.12 -7.59 5.07
C PHE A 379 12.52 -7.36 4.51
N VAL A 380 13.52 -7.25 5.39
CA VAL A 380 14.94 -7.14 5.02
C VAL A 380 15.56 -8.53 4.91
N GLU A 381 15.23 -9.41 5.84
CA GLU A 381 15.88 -10.71 6.01
C GLU A 381 15.39 -11.78 5.05
N TYR A 382 14.14 -11.73 4.63
CA TYR A 382 13.51 -12.78 3.83
C TYR A 382 13.35 -12.31 2.39
N GLU A 383 13.35 -13.25 1.44
CA GLU A 383 12.97 -13.00 0.05
C GLU A 383 11.47 -13.26 -0.14
N ARG A 384 10.86 -12.61 -1.13
CA ARG A 384 9.43 -12.83 -1.41
C ARG A 384 9.27 -14.19 -2.06
N GLU A 385 8.35 -14.98 -1.53
CA GLU A 385 7.86 -16.19 -2.18
C GLU A 385 6.35 -16.21 -2.03
N ALA A 386 5.62 -16.09 -3.14
CA ALA A 386 4.18 -16.27 -3.13
C ALA A 386 3.84 -17.76 -3.07
N LEU A 387 2.66 -18.09 -2.52
CA LEU A 387 2.07 -19.41 -2.76
C LEU A 387 1.74 -19.45 -4.25
N GLY A 388 2.67 -20.01 -5.02
CA GLY A 388 2.63 -20.00 -6.47
C GLY A 388 1.58 -20.95 -7.03
N TYR A 389 1.60 -21.07 -8.35
CA TYR A 389 0.73 -22.02 -9.03
C TYR A 389 1.30 -23.44 -9.04
N ARG A 390 0.45 -24.43 -9.32
CA ARG A 390 0.87 -25.79 -9.69
C ARG A 390 1.75 -25.72 -10.94
N ASP A 391 2.61 -26.73 -11.11
CA ASP A 391 3.49 -26.82 -12.28
C ASP A 391 2.69 -26.68 -13.58
N ALA A 392 3.17 -25.82 -14.48
CA ALA A 392 2.47 -25.48 -15.72
C ALA A 392 2.28 -26.70 -16.63
N THR A 393 3.22 -27.63 -16.68
CA THR A 393 3.13 -28.85 -17.51
C THR A 393 2.13 -29.86 -16.96
N GLU A 394 1.89 -29.84 -15.65
CA GLU A 394 0.90 -30.69 -15.00
C GLU A 394 -0.50 -30.10 -15.11
N ARG A 395 -0.68 -28.83 -14.70
CA ARG A 395 -2.01 -28.18 -14.66
C ARG A 395 -2.62 -27.94 -16.04
N LEU A 396 -1.81 -27.95 -17.10
CA LEU A 396 -2.30 -27.89 -18.49
C LEU A 396 -3.15 -29.10 -18.89
N LYS A 397 -3.03 -30.22 -18.17
CA LYS A 397 -3.69 -31.49 -18.50
C LYS A 397 -5.04 -31.67 -17.82
N ASP A 398 -5.44 -30.75 -16.94
CA ASP A 398 -6.66 -30.85 -16.17
C ASP A 398 -7.35 -29.47 -16.00
N TRP A 399 -8.57 -29.51 -15.47
CA TRP A 399 -9.38 -28.33 -15.17
C TRP A 399 -9.35 -27.95 -13.68
N LYS A 400 -8.51 -28.59 -12.87
CA LYS A 400 -8.41 -28.31 -11.43
C LYS A 400 -7.76 -26.95 -11.22
N GLU A 401 -7.95 -26.40 -10.03
CA GLU A 401 -7.42 -25.09 -9.66
C GLU A 401 -5.92 -24.95 -9.94
N VAL A 402 -5.50 -23.80 -10.49
CA VAL A 402 -4.10 -23.50 -10.81
C VAL A 402 -3.32 -23.12 -9.56
N HIS A 403 -3.98 -22.55 -8.55
CA HIS A 403 -3.38 -22.28 -7.25
C HIS A 403 -2.99 -23.59 -6.57
N ARG A 404 -1.85 -23.59 -5.88
CA ARG A 404 -1.49 -24.73 -5.03
C ARG A 404 -2.43 -24.79 -3.83
N HIS A 405 -2.83 -26.01 -3.49
CA HIS A 405 -3.65 -26.29 -2.32
C HIS A 405 -2.90 -27.27 -1.41
N ASP A 406 -1.79 -26.77 -0.86
CA ASP A 406 -0.98 -27.54 0.08
C ASP A 406 -1.63 -27.47 1.48
N PRO A 407 -1.58 -28.55 2.27
CA PRO A 407 -2.07 -28.53 3.65
C PRO A 407 -1.44 -27.38 4.44
N ALA A 408 -2.25 -26.65 5.21
CA ALA A 408 -1.81 -25.44 5.91
C ALA A 408 -0.55 -25.65 6.77
N ASP A 409 -0.39 -26.83 7.38
CA ASP A 409 0.80 -27.17 8.18
C ASP A 409 2.08 -27.28 7.33
N ALA A 410 1.98 -27.75 6.08
CA ALA A 410 3.12 -27.86 5.16
C ALA A 410 3.59 -26.48 4.66
N ILE A 411 2.68 -25.53 4.49
CA ILE A 411 2.98 -24.16 4.04
C ILE A 411 3.07 -23.15 5.19
N LYS A 412 2.93 -23.60 6.44
CA LYS A 412 3.08 -22.74 7.62
C LYS A 412 4.44 -22.03 7.64
N PRO A 413 5.60 -22.70 7.39
CA PRO A 413 6.88 -22.00 7.33
C PRO A 413 6.91 -20.87 6.30
N LEU A 414 6.38 -21.12 5.10
CA LEU A 414 6.24 -20.12 4.05
C LEU A 414 5.38 -18.94 4.54
N LEU A 415 4.15 -19.19 4.97
CA LEU A 415 3.22 -18.11 5.29
C LEU A 415 3.62 -17.32 6.53
N SER A 416 4.17 -17.96 7.56
CA SER A 416 4.73 -17.26 8.72
C SER A 416 5.92 -16.37 8.32
N THR A 417 6.71 -16.78 7.32
CA THR A 417 7.87 -16.01 6.83
C THR A 417 7.43 -14.84 5.97
N GLN A 418 6.47 -15.07 5.09
CA GLN A 418 5.96 -14.03 4.21
C GLN A 418 5.09 -13.00 4.95
N SER A 419 4.31 -13.43 5.95
CA SER A 419 3.61 -12.50 6.84
C SER A 419 4.59 -11.69 7.70
N ALA A 420 5.75 -12.26 8.06
CA ALA A 420 6.82 -11.53 8.75
C ALA A 420 7.41 -10.38 7.91
N ARG A 421 7.31 -10.42 6.58
CA ARG A 421 7.69 -9.30 5.69
C ARG A 421 6.77 -8.07 5.82
N CYS A 422 5.58 -8.18 6.43
CA CYS A 422 4.76 -7.00 6.65
C CYS A 422 5.46 -6.03 7.63
N MET A 423 5.62 -4.77 7.24
CA MET A 423 6.33 -3.76 8.03
C MET A 423 5.50 -3.18 9.19
N ASP A 424 4.23 -3.59 9.32
CA ASP A 424 3.27 -3.04 10.29
C ASP A 424 3.21 -1.50 10.23
N CYS A 425 2.93 -0.99 9.02
CA CYS A 425 2.98 0.44 8.73
C CYS A 425 1.95 1.21 9.57
N GLY A 426 2.38 2.28 10.26
CA GLY A 426 1.48 3.15 11.02
C GLY A 426 0.40 3.84 10.16
N THR A 427 0.68 4.08 8.89
CA THR A 427 -0.32 4.45 7.87
C THR A 427 -0.30 3.41 6.77
N PRO A 428 -1.14 2.38 6.85
CA PRO A 428 -1.04 1.24 5.95
C PRO A 428 -1.84 1.46 4.66
N PHE A 429 -1.13 1.83 3.60
CA PHE A 429 -1.71 2.08 2.27
C PHE A 429 -2.36 0.84 1.63
N CYS A 430 -1.99 -0.35 2.07
CA CYS A 430 -2.63 -1.58 1.62
C CYS A 430 -4.12 -1.66 1.99
N HIS A 431 -4.60 -0.90 2.99
CA HIS A 431 -6.02 -0.93 3.42
C HIS A 431 -6.80 0.27 2.91
N GLN A 432 -6.11 1.31 2.42
CA GLN A 432 -6.79 2.50 1.94
C GLN A 432 -7.72 2.11 0.79
N THR A 433 -8.99 2.49 0.88
CA THR A 433 -10.04 2.05 -0.04
C THR A 433 -9.88 2.60 -1.45
N ASN A 434 -9.18 3.73 -1.60
CA ASN A 434 -8.91 4.40 -2.87
C ASN A 434 -7.65 3.89 -3.60
N THR A 435 -6.61 3.45 -2.88
CA THR A 435 -5.31 3.06 -3.47
C THR A 435 -4.94 1.60 -3.24
N GLY A 436 -5.39 1.00 -2.13
CA GLY A 436 -5.16 -0.39 -1.74
C GLY A 436 -6.39 -1.26 -1.88
N CYS A 437 -6.84 -1.87 -0.77
CA CYS A 437 -7.99 -2.77 -0.77
C CYS A 437 -9.32 -1.99 -0.72
N PRO A 438 -10.21 -2.10 -1.74
CA PRO A 438 -11.50 -1.41 -1.74
C PRO A 438 -12.48 -1.80 -0.63
N LEU A 439 -12.22 -2.91 0.08
CA LEU A 439 -12.98 -3.35 1.24
C LEU A 439 -12.48 -2.76 2.56
N GLY A 440 -11.32 -2.09 2.56
CA GLY A 440 -10.69 -1.65 3.80
C GLY A 440 -10.12 -2.80 4.63
N ASN A 441 -9.73 -3.92 3.99
CA ASN A 441 -9.23 -5.10 4.72
C ASN A 441 -8.07 -4.72 5.66
N LYS A 442 -8.17 -5.17 6.92
CA LYS A 442 -7.21 -4.89 8.00
C LYS A 442 -5.94 -5.76 7.90
N ILE A 443 -5.16 -5.54 6.83
CA ILE A 443 -4.12 -6.49 6.35
C ILE A 443 -2.99 -6.84 7.35
N PRO A 444 -2.23 -5.90 7.94
CA PRO A 444 -1.27 -6.06 9.02
C PRO A 444 -1.85 -6.79 10.21
N GLU A 445 -3.12 -6.57 10.56
CA GLU A 445 -3.72 -7.25 11.70
C GLU A 445 -3.82 -8.75 11.45
N TRP A 446 -4.42 -9.17 10.34
CA TRP A 446 -4.49 -10.61 10.04
C TRP A 446 -3.15 -11.20 9.59
N ASN A 447 -2.24 -10.41 9.00
CA ASN A 447 -0.85 -10.84 8.74
C ASN A 447 -0.11 -11.14 10.05
N GLU A 448 -0.26 -10.27 11.05
CA GLU A 448 0.34 -10.45 12.37
C GLU A 448 -0.26 -11.67 13.07
N LEU A 449 -1.58 -11.85 13.00
CA LEU A 449 -2.23 -13.04 13.55
C LEU A 449 -1.76 -14.33 12.86
N VAL A 450 -1.56 -14.33 11.54
CA VAL A 450 -0.95 -15.45 10.81
C VAL A 450 0.48 -15.70 11.27
N HIS A 451 1.29 -14.65 11.42
CA HIS A 451 2.66 -14.76 11.93
C HIS A 451 2.70 -15.42 13.32
N GLN A 452 1.79 -15.02 14.21
CA GLN A 452 1.64 -15.58 15.56
C GLN A 452 1.00 -16.99 15.59
N GLY A 453 0.59 -17.53 14.44
CA GLY A 453 -0.12 -18.82 14.35
C GLY A 453 -1.57 -18.78 14.85
N ARG A 454 -2.16 -17.59 15.01
CA ARG A 454 -3.54 -17.35 15.47
C ARG A 454 -4.52 -17.33 14.30
N TRP A 455 -4.59 -18.44 13.57
CA TRP A 455 -5.32 -18.54 12.29
C TRP A 455 -6.82 -18.27 12.38
N ARG A 456 -7.49 -18.75 13.44
CA ARG A 456 -8.91 -18.49 13.64
C ARG A 456 -9.20 -17.01 13.87
N ASP A 457 -8.36 -16.33 14.66
CA ASP A 457 -8.49 -14.90 14.88
C ASP A 457 -8.20 -14.11 13.59
N ALA A 458 -7.23 -14.56 12.79
CA ALA A 458 -6.95 -13.97 11.48
C ALA A 458 -8.16 -14.09 10.53
N LEU A 459 -8.83 -15.25 10.54
CA LEU A 459 -10.05 -15.49 9.77
C LEU A 459 -11.20 -14.59 10.22
N ASP A 460 -11.45 -14.52 11.53
CA ASP A 460 -12.50 -13.66 12.09
C ASP A 460 -12.24 -12.19 11.70
N ARG A 461 -10.96 -11.74 11.80
CA ARG A 461 -10.54 -10.40 11.40
C ARG A 461 -10.72 -10.11 9.90
N LEU A 462 -10.43 -11.10 9.05
CA LEU A 462 -10.60 -10.99 7.60
C LEU A 462 -12.10 -10.89 7.22
N HIS A 463 -12.95 -11.68 7.88
CA HIS A 463 -14.40 -11.69 7.63
C HIS A 463 -15.14 -10.43 8.13
N GLU A 464 -14.55 -9.61 9.00
CA GLU A 464 -15.11 -8.31 9.36
C GLU A 464 -15.35 -7.42 8.12
N THR A 465 -14.46 -7.51 7.13
CA THR A 465 -14.43 -6.62 5.97
C THR A 465 -14.73 -7.33 4.65
N ASN A 466 -14.42 -8.62 4.53
CA ASN A 466 -14.61 -9.38 3.29
C ASN A 466 -15.56 -10.58 3.47
N ASN A 467 -16.66 -10.57 2.70
CA ASN A 467 -17.62 -11.67 2.68
C ASN A 467 -17.01 -12.94 2.07
N PHE A 468 -16.20 -12.79 1.01
CA PHE A 468 -15.73 -13.90 0.18
C PHE A 468 -14.21 -13.83 -0.08
N PRO A 469 -13.36 -13.99 0.96
CA PRO A 469 -11.92 -14.00 0.78
C PRO A 469 -11.45 -15.10 -0.17
N GLU A 470 -12.21 -16.20 -0.31
CA GLU A 470 -11.91 -17.27 -1.24
C GLU A 470 -12.05 -16.83 -2.70
N PHE A 471 -12.87 -15.80 -3.00
CA PHE A 471 -12.96 -15.22 -4.34
C PHE A 471 -11.80 -14.25 -4.56
N THR A 472 -11.63 -13.27 -3.67
CA THR A 472 -10.58 -12.24 -3.81
C THR A 472 -9.17 -12.84 -3.78
N GLY A 473 -8.90 -13.79 -2.90
CA GLY A 473 -7.62 -14.51 -2.81
C GLY A 473 -7.24 -15.24 -4.10
N ARG A 474 -8.20 -15.56 -4.98
CA ARG A 474 -7.97 -16.26 -6.26
C ARG A 474 -7.95 -15.32 -7.45
N VAL A 475 -8.94 -14.45 -7.57
CA VAL A 475 -9.19 -13.68 -8.81
C VAL A 475 -8.81 -12.20 -8.71
N CYS A 476 -8.67 -11.64 -7.51
CA CYS A 476 -8.30 -10.24 -7.37
C CYS A 476 -6.87 -10.04 -7.90
N PRO A 477 -6.59 -8.92 -8.61
CA PRO A 477 -5.23 -8.59 -9.01
C PRO A 477 -4.39 -8.03 -7.85
N ALA A 478 -4.93 -8.01 -6.62
CA ALA A 478 -4.27 -7.56 -5.39
C ALA A 478 -3.79 -6.09 -5.43
N PRO A 479 -4.70 -5.10 -5.56
CA PRO A 479 -4.35 -3.67 -5.46
C PRO A 479 -3.64 -3.32 -4.15
N CYS A 480 -3.95 -4.03 -3.07
CA CYS A 480 -3.26 -3.96 -1.79
C CYS A 480 -1.75 -4.28 -1.85
N GLU A 481 -1.31 -5.20 -2.73
CA GLU A 481 0.12 -5.46 -2.95
C GLU A 481 0.75 -4.33 -3.78
N GLY A 482 0.00 -3.78 -4.74
CA GLY A 482 0.43 -2.64 -5.55
C GLY A 482 0.65 -1.34 -4.75
N SER A 483 -0.12 -1.14 -3.68
CA SER A 483 0.00 0.00 -2.76
C SER A 483 0.78 -0.32 -1.47
N CYS A 484 1.30 -1.54 -1.33
CA CYS A 484 2.12 -1.91 -0.17
C CYS A 484 3.34 -0.98 -0.08
N THR A 485 3.58 -0.36 1.08
CA THR A 485 4.71 0.54 1.30
C THR A 485 6.06 -0.15 1.08
N LEU A 486 6.15 -1.47 1.31
CA LEU A 486 7.37 -2.23 1.03
C LEU A 486 7.71 -2.19 -0.47
N GLY A 487 6.67 -2.13 -1.33
CA GLY A 487 6.75 -1.99 -2.78
C GLY A 487 7.51 -0.78 -3.31
N ILE A 488 7.85 0.19 -2.43
CA ILE A 488 8.69 1.35 -2.77
C ILE A 488 10.16 0.95 -2.92
N ILE A 489 10.63 0.01 -2.09
CA ILE A 489 12.05 -0.32 -1.96
C ILE A 489 12.36 -1.80 -2.25
N GLU A 490 11.35 -2.67 -2.24
CA GLU A 490 11.49 -4.12 -2.37
C GLU A 490 10.17 -4.73 -2.88
N ASN A 491 10.16 -6.02 -3.23
CA ASN A 491 8.93 -6.73 -3.57
C ASN A 491 7.88 -6.71 -2.43
N PRO A 492 6.58 -6.48 -2.73
CA PRO A 492 5.53 -6.33 -1.73
C PRO A 492 5.26 -7.62 -0.95
N VAL A 493 4.57 -7.50 0.18
CA VAL A 493 4.08 -8.66 0.95
C VAL A 493 3.11 -9.48 0.10
N THR A 494 3.10 -10.81 0.24
CA THR A 494 2.21 -11.74 -0.50
C THR A 494 0.81 -11.80 0.12
N ILE A 495 0.18 -10.63 0.23
CA ILE A 495 -1.13 -10.39 0.85
C ILE A 495 -2.19 -11.34 0.26
N LYS A 496 -2.20 -11.50 -1.07
CA LYS A 496 -3.18 -12.36 -1.76
C LYS A 496 -3.01 -13.84 -1.37
N SER A 497 -1.77 -14.33 -1.29
CA SER A 497 -1.49 -15.72 -0.88
C SER A 497 -1.93 -15.95 0.56
N ILE A 498 -1.62 -15.02 1.47
CA ILE A 498 -1.98 -15.13 2.88
C ILE A 498 -3.51 -15.08 3.05
N GLU A 499 -4.22 -14.17 2.36
CA GLU A 499 -5.69 -14.10 2.35
C GLU A 499 -6.32 -15.43 1.92
N CYS A 500 -5.86 -15.99 0.79
CA CYS A 500 -6.35 -17.26 0.26
C CYS A 500 -6.15 -18.42 1.23
N THR A 501 -4.98 -18.50 1.88
CA THR A 501 -4.74 -19.59 2.84
C THR A 501 -5.53 -19.45 4.12
N ILE A 502 -5.74 -18.23 4.64
CA ILE A 502 -6.57 -18.02 5.85
C ILE A 502 -7.96 -18.62 5.64
N VAL A 503 -8.60 -18.31 4.50
CA VAL A 503 -9.98 -18.76 4.22
C VAL A 503 -10.04 -20.25 3.88
N ASP A 504 -9.08 -20.77 3.11
CA ASP A 504 -9.04 -22.20 2.78
C ASP A 504 -8.88 -23.04 4.06
N ARG A 505 -7.95 -22.67 4.94
CA ARG A 505 -7.82 -23.28 6.28
C ARG A 505 -9.10 -23.16 7.10
N GLY A 506 -9.78 -22.02 7.04
CA GLY A 506 -11.04 -21.79 7.76
C GLY A 506 -12.14 -22.78 7.37
N PHE A 507 -12.20 -23.17 6.09
CA PHE A 507 -13.10 -24.21 5.61
C PHE A 507 -12.61 -25.62 6.01
N ASP A 508 -11.34 -25.93 5.80
CA ASP A 508 -10.76 -27.25 6.13
C ASP A 508 -10.91 -27.62 7.61
N GLU A 509 -10.75 -26.64 8.49
CA GLU A 509 -10.87 -26.80 9.95
C GLU A 509 -12.33 -26.72 10.44
N GLY A 510 -13.29 -26.48 9.54
CA GLY A 510 -14.71 -26.36 9.87
C GLY A 510 -15.08 -25.13 10.71
N TRP A 511 -14.29 -24.05 10.64
CA TRP A 511 -14.58 -22.79 11.37
C TRP A 511 -15.62 -21.93 10.66
N ILE A 512 -15.70 -22.05 9.33
CA ILE A 512 -16.69 -21.38 8.50
C ILE A 512 -17.93 -22.27 8.41
N VAL A 513 -18.96 -21.91 9.16
CA VAL A 513 -20.24 -22.62 9.22
C VAL A 513 -21.41 -21.64 9.04
N PRO A 514 -22.59 -22.09 8.60
CA PRO A 514 -23.77 -21.23 8.51
C PRO A 514 -24.12 -20.55 9.84
N LYS A 515 -24.31 -19.24 9.83
CA LYS A 515 -24.72 -18.41 10.98
C LYS A 515 -26.03 -17.65 10.67
N PRO A 516 -27.19 -18.33 10.61
CA PRO A 516 -28.47 -17.67 10.37
C PRO A 516 -28.78 -16.63 11.46
N PRO A 517 -29.45 -15.51 11.13
CA PRO A 517 -29.76 -14.46 12.10
C PRO A 517 -30.70 -14.97 13.19
N VAL A 518 -30.44 -14.56 14.43
CA VAL A 518 -31.23 -14.98 15.61
C VAL A 518 -32.63 -14.34 15.61
N LYS A 519 -32.78 -13.15 15.05
CA LYS A 519 -34.04 -12.42 14.93
C LYS A 519 -34.27 -12.02 13.48
N ARG A 520 -35.53 -12.12 13.03
CA ARG A 520 -35.95 -11.64 11.71
C ARG A 520 -36.70 -10.32 11.85
N THR A 521 -36.41 -9.37 10.96
CA THR A 521 -37.07 -8.05 10.93
C THR A 521 -38.47 -8.11 10.30
N GLY A 522 -38.76 -9.18 9.55
CA GLY A 522 -40.00 -9.33 8.78
C GLY A 522 -40.00 -8.60 7.44
N LYS A 523 -38.96 -7.80 7.15
CA LYS A 523 -38.78 -7.11 5.86
C LYS A 523 -38.25 -8.07 4.79
N LYS A 524 -38.70 -7.88 3.55
CA LYS A 524 -38.33 -8.67 2.38
C LYS A 524 -37.49 -7.85 1.42
N VAL A 525 -36.36 -8.40 0.97
CA VAL A 525 -35.49 -7.77 -0.03
C VAL A 525 -35.25 -8.72 -1.19
N ALA A 526 -35.45 -8.21 -2.41
CA ALA A 526 -35.07 -8.91 -3.63
C ALA A 526 -33.71 -8.43 -4.15
N VAL A 527 -32.83 -9.36 -4.50
CA VAL A 527 -31.53 -9.06 -5.11
C VAL A 527 -31.51 -9.65 -6.52
N ILE A 528 -31.31 -8.81 -7.53
CA ILE A 528 -31.34 -9.20 -8.94
C ILE A 528 -29.91 -9.39 -9.44
N GLY A 529 -29.51 -10.64 -9.62
CA GLY A 529 -28.17 -11.07 -10.02
C GLY A 529 -27.39 -11.68 -8.85
N SER A 530 -26.79 -12.85 -9.07
CA SER A 530 -26.05 -13.60 -8.05
C SER A 530 -24.52 -13.48 -8.19
N GLY A 531 -24.03 -12.42 -8.83
CA GLY A 531 -22.60 -12.11 -8.85
C GLY A 531 -22.08 -11.69 -7.46
N PRO A 532 -20.77 -11.40 -7.32
CA PRO A 532 -20.18 -11.03 -6.04
C PRO A 532 -20.87 -9.85 -5.32
N ALA A 533 -21.35 -8.85 -6.05
CA ALA A 533 -22.11 -7.74 -5.47
C ALA A 533 -23.45 -8.20 -4.88
N GLY A 534 -24.22 -9.00 -5.63
CA GLY A 534 -25.51 -9.50 -5.18
C GLY A 534 -25.38 -10.47 -4.00
N LEU A 535 -24.39 -11.38 -4.04
CA LEU A 535 -24.11 -12.28 -2.92
C LEU A 535 -23.67 -11.52 -1.67
N ALA A 536 -22.82 -10.48 -1.81
CA ALA A 536 -22.36 -9.69 -0.68
C ALA A 536 -23.51 -8.89 -0.06
N ALA A 537 -24.38 -8.30 -0.88
CA ALA A 537 -25.57 -7.60 -0.43
C ALA A 537 -26.53 -8.57 0.31
N ALA A 538 -26.78 -9.74 -0.28
CA ALA A 538 -27.66 -10.74 0.30
C ALA A 538 -27.16 -11.27 1.65
N ASP A 539 -25.85 -11.55 1.76
CA ASP A 539 -25.22 -11.98 3.00
C ASP A 539 -25.37 -10.93 4.11
N GLN A 540 -25.06 -9.66 3.83
CA GLN A 540 -25.18 -8.58 4.80
C GLN A 540 -26.63 -8.34 5.24
N LEU A 541 -27.57 -8.29 4.29
CA LEU A 541 -29.00 -8.10 4.59
C LEU A 541 -29.62 -9.28 5.35
N ASN A 542 -29.19 -10.50 5.05
CA ASN A 542 -29.61 -11.68 5.80
C ASN A 542 -29.10 -11.61 7.25
N LYS A 543 -27.84 -11.21 7.46
CA LYS A 543 -27.25 -11.02 8.80
C LYS A 543 -27.95 -9.92 9.61
N ALA A 544 -28.41 -8.85 8.95
CA ALA A 544 -29.26 -7.82 9.55
C ALA A 544 -30.67 -8.32 9.94
N GLY A 545 -31.04 -9.53 9.51
CA GLY A 545 -32.30 -10.18 9.86
C GLY A 545 -33.41 -10.04 8.81
N HIS A 546 -33.15 -9.43 7.66
CA HIS A 546 -34.12 -9.40 6.56
C HIS A 546 -34.31 -10.77 5.91
N LEU A 547 -35.43 -10.96 5.21
CA LEU A 547 -35.68 -12.10 4.35
C LEU A 547 -35.21 -11.76 2.94
N VAL A 548 -34.23 -12.50 2.43
CA VAL A 548 -33.58 -12.17 1.16
C VAL A 548 -33.86 -13.24 0.10
N THR A 549 -34.30 -12.81 -1.08
CA THR A 549 -34.41 -13.65 -2.28
C THR A 549 -33.49 -13.14 -3.36
N VAL A 550 -32.58 -13.99 -3.84
CA VAL A 550 -31.65 -13.70 -4.93
C VAL A 550 -32.19 -14.35 -6.22
N TYR A 551 -32.41 -13.54 -7.24
CA TYR A 551 -32.83 -13.98 -8.57
C TYR A 551 -31.62 -14.06 -9.50
N GLU A 552 -31.40 -15.22 -10.11
CA GLU A 552 -30.31 -15.47 -11.04
C GLU A 552 -30.85 -15.93 -12.40
N ARG A 553 -30.35 -15.35 -13.49
CA ARG A 553 -30.78 -15.69 -14.84
C ARG A 553 -30.27 -17.05 -15.30
N ALA A 554 -29.07 -17.44 -14.86
CA ALA A 554 -28.50 -18.73 -15.16
C ALA A 554 -29.08 -19.84 -14.28
N ASP A 555 -28.77 -21.09 -14.62
CA ASP A 555 -29.16 -22.30 -13.89
C ASP A 555 -28.40 -22.49 -12.56
N ARG A 556 -27.27 -21.80 -12.37
CA ARG A 556 -26.44 -21.83 -11.16
C ARG A 556 -26.06 -20.41 -10.71
N ALA A 557 -26.01 -20.20 -9.39
CA ALA A 557 -25.65 -18.92 -8.80
C ALA A 557 -24.13 -18.66 -8.77
N GLY A 558 -23.74 -17.38 -8.74
CA GLY A 558 -22.34 -16.93 -8.68
C GLY A 558 -21.95 -15.89 -9.75
N GLY A 559 -22.83 -15.61 -10.72
CA GLY A 559 -22.57 -14.67 -11.80
C GLY A 559 -21.28 -15.02 -12.57
N LEU A 560 -20.40 -14.02 -12.78
CA LEU A 560 -19.11 -14.26 -13.45
C LEU A 560 -18.16 -15.18 -12.65
N MET A 561 -18.32 -15.34 -11.33
CA MET A 561 -17.53 -16.35 -10.61
C MET A 561 -17.93 -17.78 -11.02
N MET A 562 -19.20 -17.98 -11.37
CA MET A 562 -19.70 -19.28 -11.85
C MET A 562 -19.39 -19.49 -13.33
N TYR A 563 -19.74 -18.55 -14.21
CA TYR A 563 -19.70 -18.74 -15.67
C TYR A 563 -18.76 -17.82 -16.46
N GLY A 564 -17.98 -16.95 -15.81
CA GLY A 564 -17.01 -16.09 -16.48
C GLY A 564 -15.57 -16.50 -16.22
N VAL A 565 -15.17 -16.44 -14.96
CA VAL A 565 -13.89 -16.98 -14.49
C VAL A 565 -13.90 -18.48 -14.77
N PRO A 566 -12.87 -19.08 -15.39
CA PRO A 566 -12.87 -20.51 -15.73
C PRO A 566 -12.61 -21.39 -14.49
N ASN A 567 -12.93 -22.69 -14.58
CA ASN A 567 -12.83 -23.62 -13.43
C ASN A 567 -11.42 -23.71 -12.85
N MET A 568 -10.38 -23.71 -13.70
CA MET A 568 -9.00 -23.79 -13.22
C MET A 568 -8.55 -22.52 -12.48
N LYS A 569 -9.20 -21.36 -12.64
CA LYS A 569 -8.79 -20.15 -11.90
C LYS A 569 -9.47 -20.04 -10.54
N ALA A 570 -10.71 -20.52 -10.45
CA ALA A 570 -11.47 -20.68 -9.22
C ALA A 570 -12.46 -21.83 -9.42
N ASP A 571 -12.34 -22.89 -8.63
CA ASP A 571 -13.16 -24.09 -8.78
C ASP A 571 -14.66 -23.80 -8.54
N LYS A 572 -15.54 -24.28 -9.42
CA LYS A 572 -16.96 -23.94 -9.35
C LYS A 572 -17.70 -24.67 -8.25
N MET A 573 -17.30 -25.88 -7.92
CA MET A 573 -17.99 -26.69 -6.92
C MET A 573 -17.41 -26.44 -5.54
N GLU A 574 -16.10 -26.56 -5.40
CA GLU A 574 -15.42 -26.50 -4.10
C GLU A 574 -15.31 -25.07 -3.55
N ILE A 575 -15.34 -24.04 -4.41
CA ILE A 575 -15.22 -22.64 -3.99
C ILE A 575 -16.54 -21.89 -4.14
N VAL A 576 -17.09 -21.82 -5.36
CA VAL A 576 -18.28 -20.99 -5.63
C VAL A 576 -19.56 -21.61 -5.08
N GLN A 577 -19.86 -22.86 -5.46
CA GLN A 577 -21.07 -23.55 -5.00
C GLN A 577 -21.05 -23.75 -3.49
N ARG A 578 -19.92 -24.14 -2.89
CA ARG A 578 -19.76 -24.23 -1.42
C ARG A 578 -20.19 -22.96 -0.70
N ARG A 579 -19.83 -21.77 -1.22
CA ARG A 579 -20.26 -20.49 -0.63
C ARG A 579 -21.75 -20.25 -0.82
N VAL A 580 -22.29 -20.52 -2.00
CA VAL A 580 -23.73 -20.38 -2.27
C VAL A 580 -24.54 -21.28 -1.33
N ASP A 581 -24.11 -22.53 -1.14
CA ASP A 581 -24.76 -23.50 -0.25
C ASP A 581 -24.73 -23.03 1.20
N LEU A 582 -23.61 -22.44 1.64
CA LEU A 582 -23.51 -21.83 2.97
C LEU A 582 -24.51 -20.70 3.15
N LEU A 583 -24.61 -19.78 2.18
CA LEU A 583 -25.56 -18.67 2.21
C LEU A 583 -27.02 -19.17 2.18
N ALA A 584 -27.30 -20.21 1.40
CA ALA A 584 -28.62 -20.85 1.37
C ALA A 584 -28.96 -21.48 2.73
N ALA A 585 -28.00 -22.14 3.37
CA ALA A 585 -28.17 -22.70 4.71
C ALA A 585 -28.37 -21.63 5.81
N GLU A 586 -27.92 -20.39 5.58
CA GLU A 586 -28.23 -19.24 6.46
C GLU A 586 -29.65 -18.65 6.23
N GLY A 587 -30.38 -19.17 5.24
CA GLY A 587 -31.76 -18.82 4.95
C GLY A 587 -31.98 -17.88 3.76
N ILE A 588 -30.96 -17.64 2.93
CA ILE A 588 -31.12 -16.90 1.67
C ILE A 588 -31.77 -17.81 0.63
N VAL A 589 -32.81 -17.31 -0.04
CA VAL A 589 -33.50 -18.06 -1.10
C VAL A 589 -32.88 -17.72 -2.45
N PHE A 590 -32.51 -18.75 -3.23
CA PHE A 590 -32.02 -18.57 -4.60
C PHE A 590 -33.07 -19.05 -5.61
N VAL A 591 -33.42 -18.18 -6.55
CA VAL A 591 -34.31 -18.48 -7.67
C VAL A 591 -33.49 -18.40 -8.96
N THR A 592 -33.06 -19.55 -9.47
CA THR A 592 -32.29 -19.67 -10.72
C THR A 592 -33.21 -19.74 -11.94
N ASN A 593 -32.65 -19.60 -13.14
CA ASN A 593 -33.38 -19.51 -14.41
C ASN A 593 -34.42 -18.36 -14.45
N ALA A 594 -34.21 -17.32 -13.64
CA ALA A 594 -35.07 -16.17 -13.52
C ALA A 594 -34.41 -14.94 -14.15
N HIS A 595 -34.59 -14.77 -15.47
CA HIS A 595 -34.05 -13.63 -16.20
C HIS A 595 -34.94 -12.39 -16.03
N ILE A 596 -34.82 -11.74 -14.89
CA ILE A 596 -35.65 -10.57 -14.55
C ILE A 596 -35.38 -9.43 -15.54
N GLY A 597 -36.44 -8.92 -16.15
CA GLY A 597 -36.36 -7.93 -17.23
C GLY A 597 -36.61 -8.51 -18.63
N ALA A 598 -36.48 -9.83 -18.83
CA ALA A 598 -36.85 -10.49 -20.08
C ALA A 598 -38.37 -10.81 -20.18
N GLU A 599 -38.87 -11.06 -21.39
CA GLU A 599 -40.24 -11.55 -21.59
C GLU A 599 -40.37 -13.02 -21.14
N GLY A 600 -41.53 -13.41 -20.62
CA GLY A 600 -41.80 -14.78 -20.15
C GLY A 600 -41.16 -15.16 -18.81
N HIS A 601 -40.46 -14.24 -18.16
CA HIS A 601 -39.87 -14.40 -16.83
C HIS A 601 -40.63 -13.59 -15.77
N PRO A 602 -40.39 -13.82 -14.45
CA PRO A 602 -41.04 -13.05 -13.39
C PRO A 602 -40.88 -11.53 -13.59
N SER A 603 -41.97 -10.80 -13.40
CA SER A 603 -42.04 -9.35 -13.61
C SER A 603 -41.28 -8.62 -12.53
N ILE A 604 -40.45 -7.64 -12.92
CA ILE A 604 -39.76 -6.77 -11.98
C ILE A 604 -40.74 -5.91 -11.17
N HIS A 605 -41.91 -5.57 -11.72
CA HIS A 605 -42.95 -4.83 -11.01
C HIS A 605 -43.56 -5.68 -9.90
N ASP A 606 -43.90 -6.95 -10.19
CA ASP A 606 -44.48 -7.86 -9.21
C ASP A 606 -43.48 -8.14 -8.08
N ILE A 607 -42.20 -8.36 -8.43
CA ILE A 607 -41.13 -8.55 -7.44
C ILE A 607 -41.01 -7.32 -6.52
N ARG A 608 -41.10 -6.11 -7.09
CA ARG A 608 -41.05 -4.87 -6.33
C ARG A 608 -42.28 -4.71 -5.43
N ASP A 609 -43.47 -5.07 -5.89
CA ASP A 609 -44.70 -4.97 -5.10
C ASP A 609 -44.72 -5.99 -3.94
N GLU A 610 -44.02 -7.12 -4.10
CA GLU A 610 -43.90 -8.18 -3.09
C GLU A 610 -42.71 -8.01 -2.12
N SER A 611 -41.82 -7.05 -2.39
CA SER A 611 -40.60 -6.78 -1.62
C SER A 611 -40.61 -5.37 -1.04
N ASP A 612 -40.01 -5.18 0.13
CA ASP A 612 -39.88 -3.85 0.73
C ASP A 612 -38.75 -3.03 0.07
N ALA A 613 -37.75 -3.70 -0.51
CA ALA A 613 -36.66 -3.09 -1.27
C ALA A 613 -36.10 -4.04 -2.35
N VAL A 614 -35.44 -3.46 -3.36
CA VAL A 614 -34.79 -4.21 -4.46
C VAL A 614 -33.34 -3.73 -4.64
N VAL A 615 -32.40 -4.67 -4.78
CA VAL A 615 -31.00 -4.40 -5.14
C VAL A 615 -30.72 -4.95 -6.54
N LEU A 616 -30.32 -4.08 -7.46
CA LEU A 616 -29.88 -4.44 -8.81
C LEU A 616 -28.37 -4.71 -8.80
N ALA A 617 -27.98 -5.94 -9.13
CA ALA A 617 -26.59 -6.42 -9.16
C ALA A 617 -26.34 -7.29 -10.41
N CYS A 618 -26.95 -6.94 -11.54
CA CYS A 618 -26.96 -7.75 -12.78
C CYS A 618 -25.66 -7.70 -13.59
N GLY A 619 -24.68 -6.89 -13.16
CA GLY A 619 -23.38 -6.73 -13.83
C GLY A 619 -23.43 -5.95 -15.15
N ALA A 620 -22.25 -5.81 -15.80
CA ALA A 620 -22.12 -5.22 -17.13
C ALA A 620 -21.96 -6.34 -18.18
N THR A 621 -23.05 -6.65 -18.89
CA THR A 621 -23.12 -7.85 -19.75
C THR A 621 -22.94 -7.57 -21.23
N LYS A 622 -23.01 -6.31 -21.67
CA LYS A 622 -22.88 -5.94 -23.10
C LYS A 622 -21.40 -5.96 -23.52
N PRO A 623 -20.93 -6.92 -24.34
CA PRO A 623 -19.54 -6.97 -24.76
C PRO A 623 -19.19 -5.82 -25.71
N ARG A 624 -17.93 -5.40 -25.72
CA ARG A 624 -17.39 -4.51 -26.74
C ARG A 624 -17.16 -5.29 -28.03
N ASP A 625 -17.68 -4.77 -29.13
CA ASP A 625 -17.55 -5.39 -30.46
C ASP A 625 -16.43 -4.77 -31.30
N LEU A 626 -16.02 -5.49 -32.35
CA LEU A 626 -15.01 -5.05 -33.33
C LEU A 626 -15.61 -5.16 -34.76
N PRO A 627 -16.32 -4.12 -35.21
CA PRO A 627 -17.05 -4.15 -36.49
C PRO A 627 -16.10 -3.87 -37.66
N VAL A 628 -15.18 -4.78 -37.93
CA VAL A 628 -14.32 -4.79 -39.12
C VAL A 628 -14.88 -5.74 -40.18
N GLU A 629 -14.38 -5.66 -41.40
CA GLU A 629 -14.78 -6.58 -42.48
C GLU A 629 -14.54 -8.04 -42.07
N GLY A 630 -15.51 -8.90 -42.36
CA GLY A 630 -15.50 -10.32 -41.96
C GLY A 630 -15.92 -10.61 -40.52
N ARG A 631 -16.43 -9.62 -39.75
CA ARG A 631 -16.88 -9.81 -38.36
C ARG A 631 -17.92 -10.92 -38.18
N ASP A 632 -18.76 -11.16 -39.18
CA ASP A 632 -19.85 -12.16 -39.15
C ASP A 632 -19.41 -13.57 -39.58
N LEU A 633 -18.12 -13.79 -39.85
CA LEU A 633 -17.61 -15.10 -40.23
C LEU A 633 -17.75 -16.12 -39.09
N GLU A 634 -18.09 -17.36 -39.43
CA GLU A 634 -18.11 -18.46 -38.47
C GLU A 634 -16.70 -18.67 -37.91
N GLY A 635 -16.59 -18.67 -36.58
CA GLY A 635 -15.33 -18.74 -35.84
C GLY A 635 -14.93 -17.42 -35.16
N VAL A 636 -15.66 -16.32 -35.35
CA VAL A 636 -15.45 -15.06 -34.59
C VAL A 636 -16.47 -14.94 -33.47
N HIS A 637 -16.01 -15.11 -32.22
CA HIS A 637 -16.86 -15.18 -31.04
C HIS A 637 -16.50 -14.12 -30.00
N PHE A 638 -17.48 -13.72 -29.19
CA PHE A 638 -17.16 -12.99 -27.96
C PHE A 638 -16.52 -13.93 -26.95
N ALA A 639 -15.55 -13.43 -26.18
CA ALA A 639 -14.85 -14.25 -25.19
C ALA A 639 -15.80 -14.92 -24.18
N MET A 640 -16.87 -14.23 -23.78
CA MET A 640 -17.86 -14.77 -22.84
C MET A 640 -18.71 -15.88 -23.43
N GLU A 641 -18.94 -15.92 -24.74
CA GLU A 641 -19.64 -17.05 -25.37
C GLU A 641 -18.80 -18.33 -25.22
N PHE A 642 -17.50 -18.20 -25.44
CA PHE A 642 -16.53 -19.29 -25.30
C PHE A 642 -16.37 -19.75 -23.86
N LEU A 643 -16.08 -18.83 -22.93
CA LEU A 643 -15.83 -19.18 -21.52
C LEU A 643 -17.07 -19.70 -20.80
N HIS A 644 -18.24 -19.11 -21.07
CA HIS A 644 -19.51 -19.56 -20.47
C HIS A 644 -19.86 -20.96 -20.94
N ALA A 645 -19.87 -21.19 -22.27
CA ALA A 645 -20.25 -22.48 -22.83
C ALA A 645 -19.30 -23.59 -22.37
N ASN A 646 -17.98 -23.32 -22.34
CA ASN A 646 -17.00 -24.26 -21.81
C ASN A 646 -17.27 -24.62 -20.35
N THR A 647 -17.45 -23.62 -19.48
CA THR A 647 -17.66 -23.88 -18.05
C THR A 647 -18.96 -24.65 -17.81
N LYS A 648 -20.03 -24.28 -18.52
CA LYS A 648 -21.30 -24.99 -18.42
C LYS A 648 -21.20 -26.46 -18.87
N SER A 649 -20.64 -26.70 -20.06
CA SER A 649 -20.44 -28.06 -20.58
C SER A 649 -19.52 -28.89 -19.68
N LEU A 650 -18.48 -28.28 -19.10
CA LEU A 650 -17.61 -28.93 -18.12
C LEU A 650 -18.37 -29.38 -16.88
N LEU A 651 -19.24 -28.52 -16.31
CA LEU A 651 -20.03 -28.86 -15.13
C LEU A 651 -21.15 -29.86 -15.42
N ASP A 652 -21.77 -29.76 -16.58
CA ASP A 652 -22.92 -30.60 -16.94
C ASP A 652 -22.50 -32.01 -17.37
N SER A 653 -21.35 -32.13 -18.06
CA SER A 653 -20.97 -33.37 -18.74
C SER A 653 -19.48 -33.65 -18.80
N ASN A 654 -18.64 -32.83 -18.14
CA ASN A 654 -17.19 -32.87 -18.30
C ASN A 654 -16.78 -32.79 -19.79
N LEU A 655 -17.41 -31.87 -20.53
CA LEU A 655 -17.23 -31.63 -21.97
C LEU A 655 -17.69 -32.75 -22.91
N SER A 656 -18.28 -33.84 -22.40
CA SER A 656 -18.69 -34.98 -23.23
C SER A 656 -19.93 -34.73 -24.09
N ASP A 657 -20.71 -33.69 -23.78
CA ASP A 657 -21.90 -33.31 -24.56
C ASP A 657 -21.59 -32.49 -25.83
N GLY A 658 -20.35 -31.99 -25.97
CA GLY A 658 -19.95 -31.14 -27.09
C GLY A 658 -20.61 -29.75 -27.12
N ASN A 659 -21.30 -29.34 -26.06
CA ASN A 659 -22.02 -28.07 -25.98
C ASN A 659 -21.10 -26.89 -25.60
N TYR A 660 -19.95 -26.80 -26.26
CA TYR A 660 -18.98 -25.72 -26.06
C TYR A 660 -18.34 -25.33 -27.40
N ILE A 661 -17.73 -24.14 -27.42
CA ILE A 661 -16.96 -23.71 -28.59
C ILE A 661 -15.60 -24.40 -28.53
N ASP A 662 -15.40 -25.37 -29.41
CA ASP A 662 -14.18 -26.19 -29.41
C ASP A 662 -12.98 -25.47 -30.03
N ALA A 663 -11.83 -25.60 -29.39
CA ALA A 663 -10.55 -25.04 -29.83
C ALA A 663 -9.50 -26.12 -30.17
N GLU A 664 -9.84 -27.40 -30.06
CA GLU A 664 -8.93 -28.51 -30.37
C GLU A 664 -8.40 -28.40 -31.80
N GLY A 665 -7.08 -28.49 -31.97
CA GLY A 665 -6.42 -28.45 -33.28
C GLY A 665 -6.53 -27.13 -34.06
N LYS A 666 -7.15 -26.08 -33.50
CA LYS A 666 -7.37 -24.79 -34.18
C LYS A 666 -6.24 -23.79 -33.93
N SER A 667 -6.00 -22.91 -34.91
CA SER A 667 -5.20 -21.70 -34.69
C SER A 667 -6.08 -20.60 -34.08
N VAL A 668 -5.82 -20.26 -32.82
CA VAL A 668 -6.63 -19.34 -32.01
C VAL A 668 -6.00 -17.96 -31.94
N VAL A 669 -6.81 -16.92 -32.17
CA VAL A 669 -6.45 -15.52 -31.96
C VAL A 669 -7.33 -14.92 -30.87
N VAL A 670 -6.73 -14.38 -29.81
CA VAL A 670 -7.43 -13.67 -28.73
C VAL A 670 -7.19 -12.17 -28.89
N ILE A 671 -8.23 -11.35 -28.95
CA ILE A 671 -8.11 -9.89 -29.12
C ILE A 671 -8.47 -9.18 -27.81
N GLY A 672 -7.48 -8.55 -27.18
CA GLY A 672 -7.56 -7.87 -25.88
C GLY A 672 -6.67 -8.55 -24.82
N GLY A 673 -5.87 -7.77 -24.09
CA GLY A 673 -4.87 -8.27 -23.12
C GLY A 673 -5.26 -8.22 -21.65
N GLY A 674 -6.56 -8.15 -21.34
CA GLY A 674 -7.07 -8.23 -19.95
C GLY A 674 -7.20 -9.67 -19.43
N ASP A 675 -7.68 -9.83 -18.19
CA ASP A 675 -7.85 -11.14 -17.55
C ASP A 675 -8.73 -12.10 -18.36
N THR A 676 -9.80 -11.60 -18.98
CA THR A 676 -10.66 -12.40 -19.88
C THR A 676 -9.88 -12.97 -21.06
N GLY A 677 -8.88 -12.24 -21.58
CA GLY A 677 -8.00 -12.70 -22.64
C GLY A 677 -7.09 -13.83 -22.15
N THR A 678 -6.47 -13.66 -20.99
CA THR A 678 -5.69 -14.72 -20.32
C THR A 678 -6.52 -15.98 -20.10
N ASP A 679 -7.78 -15.81 -19.69
CA ASP A 679 -8.68 -16.93 -19.42
C ASP A 679 -9.05 -17.68 -20.72
N CYS A 680 -9.24 -16.95 -21.83
CA CYS A 680 -9.41 -17.54 -23.16
C CYS A 680 -8.17 -18.33 -23.61
N ILE A 681 -6.97 -17.81 -23.36
CA ILE A 681 -5.71 -18.50 -23.64
C ILE A 681 -5.68 -19.82 -22.86
N GLY A 682 -5.80 -19.78 -21.53
CA GLY A 682 -5.71 -20.97 -20.67
C GLY A 682 -6.74 -22.06 -21.00
N THR A 683 -7.96 -21.67 -21.38
CA THR A 683 -9.00 -22.60 -21.83
C THR A 683 -8.65 -23.21 -23.20
N SER A 684 -8.19 -22.40 -24.15
CA SER A 684 -7.80 -22.87 -25.49
C SER A 684 -6.62 -23.86 -25.45
N LEU A 685 -5.66 -23.62 -24.56
CA LEU A 685 -4.53 -24.53 -24.34
C LEU A 685 -5.02 -25.90 -23.86
N ARG A 686 -5.99 -25.94 -22.94
CA ARG A 686 -6.57 -27.18 -22.38
C ARG A 686 -7.41 -27.96 -23.38
N HIS A 687 -8.05 -27.28 -24.34
CA HIS A 687 -8.71 -27.95 -25.47
C HIS A 687 -7.70 -28.58 -26.44
N GLY A 688 -6.40 -28.25 -26.35
CA GLY A 688 -5.39 -28.74 -27.29
C GLY A 688 -5.33 -27.94 -28.59
N CYS A 689 -5.49 -26.62 -28.53
CA CYS A 689 -5.36 -25.78 -29.71
C CYS A 689 -3.98 -25.93 -30.38
N LYS A 690 -3.94 -25.83 -31.72
CA LYS A 690 -2.72 -25.92 -32.53
C LYS A 690 -1.76 -24.76 -32.24
N SER A 691 -2.30 -23.56 -32.09
CA SER A 691 -1.53 -22.35 -31.76
C SER A 691 -2.42 -21.33 -31.09
N VAL A 692 -1.84 -20.47 -30.23
CA VAL A 692 -2.55 -19.32 -29.67
C VAL A 692 -1.70 -18.06 -29.79
N VAL A 693 -2.31 -16.95 -30.22
CA VAL A 693 -1.70 -15.62 -30.20
C VAL A 693 -2.70 -14.63 -29.60
N ASN A 694 -2.21 -13.69 -28.81
CA ASN A 694 -3.02 -12.65 -28.19
C ASN A 694 -2.61 -11.27 -28.72
N PHE A 695 -3.55 -10.53 -29.28
CA PHE A 695 -3.31 -9.17 -29.78
C PHE A 695 -3.69 -8.14 -28.71
N GLU A 696 -2.74 -7.26 -28.41
CA GLU A 696 -2.92 -6.09 -27.55
C GLU A 696 -2.65 -4.83 -28.37
N LEU A 697 -3.59 -3.89 -28.32
CA LEU A 697 -3.48 -2.61 -29.04
C LEU A 697 -2.51 -1.67 -28.33
N MET A 698 -2.44 -1.75 -27.01
CA MET A 698 -1.58 -0.91 -26.19
C MET A 698 -0.11 -1.32 -26.28
N THR A 699 0.79 -0.38 -26.03
CA THR A 699 2.23 -0.66 -25.89
C THR A 699 2.49 -1.64 -24.75
N LYS A 700 3.49 -2.51 -24.92
CA LYS A 700 3.94 -3.43 -23.86
C LYS A 700 4.25 -2.64 -22.58
N PRO A 701 3.60 -2.95 -21.44
CA PRO A 701 3.92 -2.29 -20.19
C PRO A 701 5.40 -2.53 -19.80
N PRO A 702 6.05 -1.58 -19.09
CA PRO A 702 7.43 -1.73 -18.62
C PRO A 702 7.55 -2.80 -17.51
N ASP A 703 8.76 -3.33 -17.27
CA ASP A 703 8.99 -4.33 -16.21
C ASP A 703 8.85 -3.73 -14.79
N GLY A 704 9.02 -2.42 -14.64
CA GLY A 704 8.84 -1.65 -13.40
C GLY A 704 8.05 -0.37 -13.63
N ARG A 705 7.70 0.35 -12.55
CA ARG A 705 6.94 1.61 -12.65
C ARG A 705 7.72 2.65 -13.45
N ALA A 706 7.09 3.20 -14.49
CA ALA A 706 7.62 4.31 -15.28
C ALA A 706 7.29 5.68 -14.64
N PRO A 707 8.01 6.77 -14.99
CA PRO A 707 7.65 8.12 -14.57
C PRO A 707 6.18 8.45 -14.90
N GLY A 708 5.45 9.07 -13.96
CA GLY A 708 4.00 9.33 -14.08
C GLY A 708 3.10 8.17 -13.62
N ASN A 709 3.66 7.09 -13.06
CA ASN A 709 2.93 6.04 -12.36
C ASN A 709 3.55 5.73 -10.99
N GLU A 710 3.70 6.78 -10.19
CA GLU A 710 4.30 6.74 -8.86
C GLU A 710 3.46 5.88 -7.89
N TRP A 711 4.13 5.28 -6.92
CA TRP A 711 3.44 4.69 -5.77
C TRP A 711 2.67 5.79 -5.01
N PRO A 712 1.46 5.54 -4.47
CA PRO A 712 0.77 4.26 -4.31
C PRO A 712 -0.22 3.92 -5.44
N GLN A 713 -0.15 4.59 -6.61
CA GLN A 713 -1.08 4.29 -7.71
C GLN A 713 -0.96 2.83 -8.16
N TRP A 714 -2.00 2.28 -8.80
CA TRP A 714 -1.93 0.93 -9.38
C TRP A 714 -0.72 0.79 -10.32
N PRO A 715 0.17 -0.21 -10.13
CA PRO A 715 1.35 -0.37 -10.98
C PRO A 715 0.94 -0.80 -12.39
N ARG A 716 1.31 0.01 -13.37
CA ARG A 716 1.18 -0.26 -14.81
C ARG A 716 2.46 -0.91 -15.32
N ILE A 717 2.66 -2.16 -14.91
CA ILE A 717 3.84 -2.97 -15.22
C ILE A 717 3.46 -4.24 -15.98
N PHE A 718 4.44 -4.86 -16.65
CA PHE A 718 4.28 -6.13 -17.32
C PHE A 718 4.00 -7.22 -16.29
N ARG A 719 2.90 -7.95 -16.49
CA ARG A 719 2.50 -9.06 -15.63
C ARG A 719 2.36 -10.33 -16.46
N VAL A 720 2.79 -11.44 -15.88
CA VAL A 720 2.55 -12.79 -16.38
C VAL A 720 1.54 -13.42 -15.44
N ASP A 721 0.50 -14.03 -16.01
CA ASP A 721 -0.54 -14.75 -15.28
C ASP A 721 -0.61 -16.18 -15.85
N TYR A 722 -1.39 -17.07 -15.24
CA TYR A 722 -1.32 -18.52 -15.48
C TYR A 722 -1.40 -18.90 -16.97
N GLY A 723 -2.33 -18.31 -17.75
CA GLY A 723 -2.48 -18.61 -19.17
C GLY A 723 -1.28 -18.16 -20.03
N HIS A 724 -0.62 -17.06 -19.64
CA HIS A 724 0.60 -16.60 -20.30
C HIS A 724 1.77 -17.54 -20.04
N GLU A 725 1.92 -17.96 -18.78
CA GLU A 725 2.95 -18.91 -18.35
C GLU A 725 2.75 -20.28 -19.02
N GLU A 726 1.53 -20.81 -19.01
CA GLU A 726 1.16 -22.06 -19.66
C GLU A 726 1.44 -22.04 -21.16
N ALA A 727 1.07 -20.96 -21.86
CA ALA A 727 1.39 -20.79 -23.28
C ALA A 727 2.90 -20.74 -23.51
N THR A 728 3.65 -20.04 -22.65
CA THR A 728 5.12 -19.96 -22.75
C THR A 728 5.79 -21.31 -22.55
N VAL A 729 5.29 -22.12 -21.60
CA VAL A 729 5.82 -23.46 -21.33
C VAL A 729 5.53 -24.42 -22.48
N ARG A 730 4.33 -24.34 -23.08
CA ARG A 730 3.96 -25.19 -24.22
C ARG A 730 4.68 -24.79 -25.52
N ASP A 731 4.69 -23.49 -25.82
CA ASP A 731 5.07 -22.96 -27.15
C ASP A 731 6.46 -22.28 -27.17
N GLY A 732 7.12 -22.14 -26.02
CA GLY A 732 8.45 -21.54 -25.89
C GLY A 732 8.49 -20.02 -25.99
N LYS A 733 7.34 -19.33 -25.99
CA LYS A 733 7.25 -17.86 -26.08
C LYS A 733 5.97 -17.31 -25.46
N ASP A 734 6.02 -16.06 -25.02
CA ASP A 734 4.81 -15.31 -24.60
C ASP A 734 3.82 -15.21 -25.77
N PRO A 735 2.52 -15.51 -25.58
CA PRO A 735 1.54 -15.48 -26.65
C PRO A 735 1.17 -14.07 -27.11
N ARG A 736 1.54 -13.02 -26.34
CA ARG A 736 1.10 -11.65 -26.59
C ARG A 736 1.94 -10.95 -27.66
N THR A 737 1.24 -10.25 -28.54
CA THR A 737 1.80 -9.32 -29.53
C THR A 737 1.18 -7.94 -29.27
N TYR A 738 2.03 -6.96 -29.02
CA TYR A 738 1.65 -5.60 -28.63
C TYR A 738 1.62 -4.64 -29.83
N GLU A 739 0.91 -3.53 -29.67
CA GLU A 739 0.80 -2.48 -30.69
C GLU A 739 0.24 -3.01 -32.01
N VAL A 740 -0.76 -3.90 -31.91
CA VAL A 740 -1.41 -4.54 -33.06
C VAL A 740 -2.84 -4.04 -33.19
N LEU A 741 -3.19 -3.52 -34.37
CA LEU A 741 -4.55 -3.17 -34.75
C LEU A 741 -5.09 -4.20 -35.75
N THR A 742 -6.27 -4.76 -35.46
CA THR A 742 -6.97 -5.66 -36.38
C THR A 742 -7.71 -4.87 -37.45
N LYS A 743 -7.55 -5.26 -38.71
CA LYS A 743 -8.13 -4.57 -39.88
C LYS A 743 -9.27 -5.34 -40.55
N GLU A 744 -9.16 -6.67 -40.59
CA GLU A 744 -10.07 -7.53 -41.36
C GLU A 744 -9.97 -8.99 -40.86
N PHE A 745 -11.09 -9.70 -40.88
CA PHE A 745 -11.16 -11.16 -40.73
C PHE A 745 -11.33 -11.80 -42.11
N ILE A 746 -10.41 -12.70 -42.46
CA ILE A 746 -10.27 -13.25 -43.81
C ILE A 746 -11.08 -14.56 -43.91
N PRO A 747 -12.00 -14.70 -44.88
CA PRO A 747 -12.77 -15.93 -45.08
C PRO A 747 -11.94 -17.05 -45.70
N LYS A 748 -12.36 -18.31 -45.51
CA LYS A 748 -11.85 -19.45 -46.26
C LYS A 748 -12.21 -19.32 -47.74
N ALA A 749 -11.24 -19.65 -48.59
CA ALA A 749 -11.40 -19.61 -50.05
C ALA A 749 -12.41 -20.65 -50.59
N ASP A 750 -12.86 -21.59 -49.75
CA ASP A 750 -13.84 -22.62 -50.10
C ASP A 750 -15.31 -22.13 -50.07
N GLY A 751 -15.55 -20.88 -49.67
CA GLY A 751 -16.89 -20.29 -49.60
C GLY A 751 -17.75 -20.78 -48.43
N SER A 752 -17.16 -21.50 -47.46
CA SER A 752 -17.87 -22.04 -46.29
C SER A 752 -18.41 -20.99 -45.33
N GLY A 753 -17.97 -19.74 -45.44
CA GLY A 753 -18.28 -18.67 -44.47
C GLY A 753 -17.45 -18.73 -43.19
N LYS A 754 -16.48 -19.65 -43.10
CA LYS A 754 -15.57 -19.79 -41.96
C LYS A 754 -14.35 -18.88 -42.09
N ILE A 755 -13.79 -18.47 -40.96
CA ILE A 755 -12.54 -17.72 -40.93
C ILE A 755 -11.33 -18.58 -41.31
N ALA A 756 -10.37 -17.97 -42.00
CA ALA A 756 -9.05 -18.53 -42.35
C ALA A 756 -7.89 -17.74 -41.72
N GLY A 757 -8.11 -16.47 -41.37
CA GLY A 757 -7.06 -15.64 -40.81
C GLY A 757 -7.51 -14.26 -40.37
N VAL A 758 -6.59 -13.52 -39.77
CA VAL A 758 -6.78 -12.14 -39.32
C VAL A 758 -5.71 -11.26 -39.96
N LYS A 759 -6.13 -10.17 -40.60
CA LYS A 759 -5.21 -9.13 -41.10
C LYS A 759 -5.03 -8.05 -40.04
N THR A 760 -3.77 -7.73 -39.75
CA THR A 760 -3.39 -6.72 -38.77
C THR A 760 -2.44 -5.70 -39.36
N VAL A 761 -2.33 -4.55 -38.70
CA VAL A 761 -1.27 -3.55 -38.92
C VAL A 761 -0.65 -3.19 -37.57
N GLY A 762 0.64 -2.91 -37.55
CA GLY A 762 1.31 -2.33 -36.39
C GLY A 762 0.87 -0.88 -36.17
N VAL A 763 0.79 -0.45 -34.92
CA VAL A 763 0.50 0.93 -34.56
C VAL A 763 1.60 1.53 -33.70
N ARG A 764 1.67 2.85 -33.65
CA ARG A 764 2.53 3.59 -32.73
C ARG A 764 1.70 4.65 -32.01
N TRP A 765 1.76 4.65 -30.69
CA TRP A 765 1.07 5.65 -29.87
C TRP A 765 1.81 6.99 -29.91
N VAL A 766 1.08 8.05 -30.27
CA VAL A 766 1.56 9.43 -30.38
C VAL A 766 0.71 10.33 -29.49
N LYS A 767 1.36 11.28 -28.82
CA LYS A 767 0.67 12.25 -27.98
C LYS A 767 0.27 13.46 -28.81
N ASP A 768 -1.01 13.82 -28.79
CA ASP A 768 -1.52 15.06 -29.37
C ASP A 768 -0.98 16.24 -28.55
N GLU A 769 -0.18 17.10 -29.17
CA GLU A 769 0.44 18.24 -28.49
C GLU A 769 -0.55 19.31 -28.02
N ALA A 770 -1.71 19.44 -28.69
CA ALA A 770 -2.71 20.45 -28.39
C ALA A 770 -3.67 20.03 -27.28
N THR A 771 -4.07 18.76 -27.26
CA THR A 771 -5.06 18.23 -26.30
C THR A 771 -4.44 17.36 -25.20
N GLY A 772 -3.19 16.94 -25.38
CA GLY A 772 -2.50 16.00 -24.49
C GLY A 772 -3.02 14.55 -24.56
N ARG A 773 -3.99 14.26 -25.44
CA ARG A 773 -4.57 12.92 -25.62
C ARG A 773 -3.61 12.00 -26.35
N MET A 774 -3.61 10.72 -25.99
CA MET A 774 -2.88 9.68 -26.73
C MET A 774 -3.74 9.22 -27.91
N ASN A 775 -3.20 9.36 -29.12
CA ASN A 775 -3.72 8.77 -30.36
C ASN A 775 -2.73 7.71 -30.85
N PHE A 776 -3.08 6.98 -31.91
CA PHE A 776 -2.14 6.06 -32.56
C PHE A 776 -2.12 6.30 -34.07
N GLU A 777 -0.96 6.04 -34.66
CA GLU A 777 -0.72 6.05 -36.11
C GLU A 777 -0.43 4.63 -36.58
N GLU A 778 -0.92 4.26 -37.76
CA GLU A 778 -0.56 2.98 -38.40
C GLU A 778 0.89 3.05 -38.91
N VAL A 779 1.66 1.99 -38.66
CA VAL A 779 3.04 1.86 -39.14
C VAL A 779 3.01 1.30 -40.56
N GLU A 780 3.37 2.13 -41.54
CA GLU A 780 3.36 1.73 -42.96
C GLU A 780 4.25 0.50 -43.22
N GLY A 781 3.75 -0.46 -43.99
CA GLY A 781 4.46 -1.69 -44.34
C GLY A 781 4.52 -2.75 -43.24
N SER A 782 3.83 -2.53 -42.11
CA SER A 782 3.74 -3.49 -40.99
C SER A 782 2.55 -4.45 -41.10
N GLU A 783 1.81 -4.43 -42.21
CA GLU A 783 0.67 -5.30 -42.42
C GLU A 783 1.07 -6.78 -42.39
N LYS A 784 0.28 -7.57 -41.68
CA LYS A 784 0.53 -9.00 -41.51
C LYS A 784 -0.77 -9.78 -41.53
N VAL A 785 -0.74 -10.95 -42.15
CA VAL A 785 -1.82 -11.93 -42.09
C VAL A 785 -1.42 -13.05 -41.13
N TRP A 786 -2.32 -13.37 -40.22
CA TRP A 786 -2.18 -14.44 -39.23
C TRP A 786 -3.18 -15.55 -39.52
N GLU A 787 -2.76 -16.81 -39.50
CA GLU A 787 -3.66 -17.97 -39.59
C GLU A 787 -4.59 -17.99 -38.37
N ALA A 788 -5.89 -18.17 -38.59
CA ALA A 788 -6.89 -18.24 -37.54
C ALA A 788 -8.10 -19.08 -37.97
N ASP A 789 -8.44 -20.08 -37.17
CA ASP A 789 -9.69 -20.85 -37.26
C ASP A 789 -10.71 -20.43 -36.19
N LEU A 790 -10.24 -19.76 -35.14
CA LEU A 790 -11.06 -19.27 -34.01
C LEU A 790 -10.52 -17.92 -33.52
N VAL A 791 -11.39 -16.93 -33.44
CA VAL A 791 -11.11 -15.59 -32.89
C VAL A 791 -11.99 -15.36 -31.67
N LEU A 792 -11.37 -14.91 -30.58
CA LEU A 792 -12.04 -14.61 -29.31
C LEU A 792 -11.88 -13.12 -28.97
N LEU A 793 -13.00 -12.37 -28.98
CA LEU A 793 -13.03 -10.95 -28.68
C LEU A 793 -13.13 -10.72 -27.16
N ALA A 794 -12.01 -10.36 -26.53
CA ALA A 794 -11.84 -10.13 -25.10
C ALA A 794 -11.59 -8.63 -24.78
N MET A 795 -12.36 -7.72 -25.39
CA MET A 795 -12.13 -6.27 -25.36
C MET A 795 -12.93 -5.52 -24.27
N GLY A 796 -13.43 -6.25 -23.26
CA GLY A 796 -14.21 -5.71 -22.14
C GLY A 796 -15.69 -5.49 -22.45
N PHE A 797 -16.41 -4.87 -21.50
CA PHE A 797 -17.85 -4.63 -21.57
C PHE A 797 -18.18 -3.13 -21.56
N LEU A 798 -19.33 -2.77 -22.14
CA LEU A 798 -19.78 -1.39 -22.28
C LEU A 798 -20.68 -0.95 -21.12
N GLY A 799 -21.55 -1.85 -20.61
CA GLY A 799 -22.53 -1.54 -19.57
C GLY A 799 -23.55 -2.68 -19.38
N PRO A 800 -24.54 -2.49 -18.49
CA PRO A 800 -25.64 -3.43 -18.29
C PRO A 800 -26.63 -3.44 -19.48
N GLU A 801 -27.39 -4.53 -19.59
CA GLU A 801 -28.59 -4.57 -20.45
C GLU A 801 -29.63 -3.53 -19.99
N GLN A 802 -30.31 -2.89 -20.94
CA GLN A 802 -31.20 -1.74 -20.65
C GLN A 802 -32.65 -2.13 -20.38
N THR A 803 -33.01 -3.41 -20.44
CA THR A 803 -34.39 -3.90 -20.26
C THR A 803 -34.97 -3.53 -18.90
N LEU A 804 -34.15 -3.61 -17.82
CA LEU A 804 -34.56 -3.18 -16.48
C LEU A 804 -34.69 -1.66 -16.37
N VAL A 805 -33.85 -0.90 -17.07
CA VAL A 805 -33.92 0.57 -17.14
C VAL A 805 -35.24 1.00 -17.76
N GLU A 806 -35.59 0.40 -18.90
CA GLU A 806 -36.83 0.70 -19.63
C GLU A 806 -38.08 0.33 -18.81
N LYS A 807 -38.08 -0.84 -18.16
CA LYS A 807 -39.23 -1.32 -17.38
C LYS A 807 -39.44 -0.51 -16.09
N LEU A 808 -38.37 -0.18 -15.37
CA LEU A 808 -38.47 0.56 -14.11
C LEU A 808 -38.45 2.09 -14.29
N GLY A 809 -38.05 2.60 -15.45
CA GLY A 809 -37.86 4.03 -15.68
C GLY A 809 -36.64 4.60 -14.93
N LEU A 810 -35.53 3.85 -14.90
CA LEU A 810 -34.31 4.25 -14.18
C LEU A 810 -33.53 5.32 -14.97
N ASP A 811 -32.86 6.21 -14.24
CA ASP A 811 -31.84 7.06 -14.83
C ASP A 811 -30.57 6.26 -15.12
N VAL A 812 -29.86 6.62 -16.20
CA VAL A 812 -28.53 6.07 -16.53
C VAL A 812 -27.49 7.17 -16.60
N ASP A 813 -26.23 6.79 -16.37
CA ASP A 813 -25.09 7.68 -16.55
C ASP A 813 -24.70 7.83 -18.03
N GLN A 814 -23.66 8.62 -18.31
CA GLN A 814 -23.17 8.86 -19.68
C GLN A 814 -22.61 7.59 -20.37
N ARG A 815 -22.40 6.51 -19.61
CA ARG A 815 -21.88 5.22 -20.06
C ARG A 815 -22.95 4.14 -20.07
N SER A 816 -24.23 4.50 -19.92
CA SER A 816 -25.39 3.58 -19.83
C SER A 816 -25.44 2.69 -18.58
N ASN A 817 -24.63 2.96 -17.56
CA ASN A 817 -24.73 2.28 -16.27
C ASN A 817 -25.93 2.81 -15.48
N PHE A 818 -26.47 2.00 -14.58
CA PHE A 818 -27.56 2.41 -13.70
C PHE A 818 -27.06 3.53 -12.78
N LYS A 819 -27.71 4.70 -12.85
CA LYS A 819 -27.27 5.87 -12.13
C LYS A 819 -27.66 5.75 -10.65
N ALA A 820 -26.65 5.59 -9.81
CA ALA A 820 -26.74 5.70 -8.35
C ALA A 820 -25.40 6.22 -7.83
N GLU A 821 -25.41 7.14 -6.87
CA GLU A 821 -24.18 7.76 -6.35
C GLU A 821 -23.39 6.76 -5.49
N PHE A 822 -22.06 6.79 -5.56
CA PHE A 822 -21.24 5.88 -4.73
C PHE A 822 -21.40 6.29 -3.25
N GLY A 823 -21.59 5.29 -2.38
CA GLY A 823 -21.91 5.53 -0.98
C GLY A 823 -23.40 5.55 -0.71
N GLU A 824 -24.23 6.12 -1.60
CA GLU A 824 -25.69 6.18 -1.46
C GLU A 824 -26.43 5.00 -2.09
N PHE A 825 -25.97 4.52 -3.25
CA PHE A 825 -26.48 3.35 -3.99
C PHE A 825 -27.97 3.36 -4.38
N GLU A 826 -28.77 4.32 -3.91
CA GLU A 826 -30.16 4.51 -4.33
C GLU A 826 -30.23 5.03 -5.78
N THR A 827 -31.16 4.49 -6.54
CA THR A 827 -31.42 4.90 -7.94
C THR A 827 -32.44 6.04 -8.00
N SER A 828 -32.85 6.47 -9.20
CA SER A 828 -33.96 7.41 -9.36
C SER A 828 -35.33 6.85 -8.94
N VAL A 829 -35.44 5.54 -8.71
CA VAL A 829 -36.67 4.87 -8.28
C VAL A 829 -36.59 4.54 -6.78
N PRO A 830 -37.48 5.11 -5.94
CA PRO A 830 -37.46 4.88 -4.49
C PRO A 830 -37.59 3.40 -4.12
N GLY A 831 -36.75 2.98 -3.16
CA GLY A 831 -36.65 1.59 -2.71
C GLY A 831 -35.90 0.66 -3.66
N VAL A 832 -35.30 1.20 -4.73
CA VAL A 832 -34.47 0.43 -5.69
C VAL A 832 -33.03 0.97 -5.64
N PHE A 833 -32.10 0.05 -5.41
CA PHE A 833 -30.67 0.32 -5.27
C PHE A 833 -29.88 -0.38 -6.38
N ALA A 834 -28.70 0.12 -6.73
CA ALA A 834 -27.82 -0.49 -7.73
C ALA A 834 -26.37 -0.59 -7.23
N ALA A 835 -25.74 -1.75 -7.46
CA ALA A 835 -24.38 -2.03 -6.98
C ALA A 835 -23.56 -2.88 -7.96
N GLY A 836 -22.24 -2.73 -7.87
CA GLY A 836 -21.28 -3.50 -8.67
C GLY A 836 -21.25 -3.03 -10.12
N ASP A 837 -20.90 -3.93 -11.02
CA ASP A 837 -20.59 -3.56 -12.41
C ASP A 837 -21.76 -2.92 -13.18
N CYS A 838 -23.01 -3.16 -12.77
CA CYS A 838 -24.17 -2.50 -13.40
C CYS A 838 -24.27 -0.99 -13.06
N ARG A 839 -23.67 -0.55 -11.95
CA ARG A 839 -23.60 0.85 -11.50
C ARG A 839 -22.26 1.48 -11.85
N ARG A 840 -21.16 0.78 -11.56
CA ARG A 840 -19.77 1.27 -11.70
C ARG A 840 -19.25 1.15 -13.14
N GLY A 841 -19.82 0.25 -13.93
CA GLY A 841 -19.17 -0.34 -15.09
C GLY A 841 -18.20 -1.45 -14.68
N GLN A 842 -17.72 -2.22 -15.68
CA GLN A 842 -16.82 -3.36 -15.46
C GLN A 842 -15.65 -3.01 -14.53
N SER A 843 -15.50 -3.76 -13.43
CA SER A 843 -14.46 -3.53 -12.43
C SER A 843 -13.96 -4.83 -11.79
N LEU A 844 -13.35 -4.72 -10.61
CA LEU A 844 -12.79 -5.86 -9.88
C LEU A 844 -13.83 -6.50 -8.96
N VAL A 845 -13.71 -7.82 -8.72
CA VAL A 845 -14.56 -8.55 -7.76
C VAL A 845 -14.58 -7.90 -6.38
N VAL A 846 -13.45 -7.38 -5.91
CA VAL A 846 -13.36 -6.68 -4.62
C VAL A 846 -14.18 -5.39 -4.57
N TRP A 847 -14.31 -4.66 -5.69
CA TRP A 847 -15.20 -3.50 -5.80
C TRP A 847 -16.67 -3.92 -5.79
N ALA A 848 -17.00 -5.02 -6.48
CA ALA A 848 -18.36 -5.56 -6.47
C ALA A 848 -18.80 -5.95 -5.05
N ILE A 849 -17.95 -6.63 -4.27
CA ILE A 849 -18.23 -6.95 -2.87
C ILE A 849 -18.39 -5.67 -2.03
N SER A 850 -17.51 -4.68 -2.21
CA SER A 850 -17.56 -3.41 -1.49
C SER A 850 -18.87 -2.65 -1.76
N GLU A 851 -19.26 -2.50 -3.03
CA GLU A 851 -20.53 -1.87 -3.40
C GLU A 851 -21.75 -2.69 -2.94
N GLY A 852 -21.69 -4.02 -2.97
CA GLY A 852 -22.75 -4.88 -2.45
C GLY A 852 -22.97 -4.69 -0.94
N ARG A 853 -21.90 -4.60 -0.16
CA ARG A 853 -21.97 -4.28 1.28
C ARG A 853 -22.52 -2.87 1.53
N GLY A 854 -22.07 -1.88 0.75
CA GLY A 854 -22.55 -0.51 0.85
C GLY A 854 -24.05 -0.38 0.53
N ALA A 855 -24.50 -1.04 -0.54
CA ALA A 855 -25.92 -1.07 -0.90
C ALA A 855 -26.76 -1.77 0.17
N ALA A 856 -26.28 -2.87 0.76
CA ALA A 856 -26.96 -3.53 1.88
C ALA A 856 -27.13 -2.60 3.08
N ALA A 857 -26.09 -1.84 3.46
CA ALA A 857 -26.20 -0.88 4.55
C ALA A 857 -27.24 0.21 4.27
N LYS A 858 -27.31 0.71 3.03
CA LYS A 858 -28.31 1.72 2.64
C LYS A 858 -29.73 1.17 2.56
N VAL A 859 -29.90 -0.09 2.13
CA VAL A 859 -31.19 -0.78 2.20
C VAL A 859 -31.65 -1.00 3.64
N ASP A 860 -30.77 -1.46 4.54
CA ASP A 860 -31.11 -1.64 5.95
C ASP A 860 -31.52 -0.31 6.60
N ALA A 861 -30.76 0.76 6.36
CA ALA A 861 -31.10 2.11 6.80
C ALA A 861 -32.44 2.60 6.25
N TYR A 862 -32.73 2.34 4.97
CA TYR A 862 -34.01 2.69 4.35
C TYR A 862 -35.20 1.95 4.98
N LEU A 863 -35.02 0.67 5.35
CA LEU A 863 -36.09 -0.18 5.88
C LEU A 863 -36.33 -0.03 7.38
N MET A 864 -35.26 0.24 8.14
CA MET A 864 -35.25 0.20 9.60
C MET A 864 -35.07 1.57 10.24
N GLY A 865 -34.60 2.58 9.51
CA GLY A 865 -34.32 3.91 10.05
C GLY A 865 -33.29 3.85 11.19
N ASP A 866 -33.65 4.37 12.36
CA ASP A 866 -32.78 4.37 13.55
C ASP A 866 -32.49 2.96 14.10
N ASP A 867 -33.29 1.95 13.73
CA ASP A 867 -33.11 0.56 14.15
C ASP A 867 -32.19 -0.25 13.20
N ALA A 868 -31.55 0.40 12.22
CA ALA A 868 -30.62 -0.25 11.31
C ALA A 868 -29.38 -0.79 12.05
N SER A 869 -28.92 -1.97 11.63
CA SER A 869 -27.82 -2.71 12.28
C SER A 869 -26.52 -2.71 11.47
N LEU A 870 -26.60 -2.44 10.17
CA LEU A 870 -25.45 -2.37 9.28
C LEU A 870 -24.85 -0.96 9.29
N GLY A 871 -23.53 -0.87 9.47
CA GLY A 871 -22.80 0.40 9.40
C GLY A 871 -22.71 0.94 7.96
N ALA A 872 -22.79 2.26 7.81
CA ALA A 872 -22.63 2.92 6.52
C ALA A 872 -21.20 2.77 5.99
N LEU A 873 -21.06 2.64 4.67
CA LEU A 873 -19.77 2.68 3.98
C LEU A 873 -19.35 4.16 3.87
N ASP A 874 -18.24 4.53 4.51
CA ASP A 874 -17.79 5.93 4.53
C ASP A 874 -17.25 6.33 3.14
N ALA A 875 -18.05 7.12 2.40
CA ALA A 875 -17.69 7.60 1.08
C ALA A 875 -16.57 8.67 1.09
N SER A 876 -16.28 9.27 2.25
CA SER A 876 -15.28 10.34 2.35
C SER A 876 -13.83 9.86 2.19
N GLU A 877 -13.58 8.55 2.34
CA GLU A 877 -12.26 7.94 2.12
C GLU A 877 -12.01 7.49 0.66
N ALA A 878 -13.07 7.46 -0.17
CA ALA A 878 -13.02 6.94 -1.54
C ALA A 878 -12.82 8.03 -2.62
N ALA A 879 -12.81 9.31 -2.25
CA ALA A 879 -12.69 10.46 -3.16
C ALA A 879 -11.23 10.82 -3.48
#